data_AF-A0A8J6IXG3-F1
#
_entry.id   AF-A0A8J6IXG3-F1
#
_cell.length_a   1.000
_cell.length_b   1.000
_cell.length_c   1.000
_cell.angle_alpha   90.00
_cell.angle_beta   90.00
_cell.angle_gamma   90.00
#
_symmetry.space_group_name_H-M   'P 1'
#
loop_
_entity.id
_entity.type
_entity.pdbx_description
1 polymer ?
#
loop_
_entity_poly.entity_id
_entity_poly.type
_entity_poly.pdbx_seq_one_letter_code
_entity_poly.pdbx_strand_id
1 'polypeptide(L)'
;MMRKRIAAWALTACMALTLLPLHAAAAPLSGPTATETVLPAQVTAAAEEGAADAFEAAGLPVYTLQKMGNDRENLVLLLLGDGYTQDQQQQFLQEARVQLGRLMSLEPYSRLAHRINVYAVPAVSNEAGLSSENSKLDTYFSLTTLHGTKSIGFRHDMDGEAKVNAIRADLEQRCLDEGAFVDNIHMFVNTGVSVGSASGIYSFSSGRAKDYAMAHELSHSVGKLGDEYGSSTKFPNVSGTDNIKWEKMMGYRSIIAQTGNAGGVLIPTAFKCNMYQSDQPFCEVCRLALVRRMFATGKIQNGMDLYVADPEVTTEHKPHVDSEPYRVTQENLMKKAKDIHDLSLRTVIQNLSDRERTVKLVLGVVKADGEPREPLKEEVFTVPALTKNGNMEDACIYPTLVFDPIQGMDFEPGDKLVGEVRDAESREVLATYQEPAYDTYHVDYLLEDGQSIPNTSTTQLLLPKGCSAEFIQEWLPQRVGGHDFVRMERDGLALRLFYRQTAQIAPPEKPKLEGTVTIIGTPKYNQPLTATVTDLTPAGAELTYQWYHDDERILGASKETYTPTAEDIGKSVHVAVSAEKCTGVLKSEEVTVAKADAFKMADYDCQMYYPITEVQEITAYNFVPADQVQDAVIKDGVRDMVDPDHIISTEDFTSTTFKLADGLTPADAGKTASWKVIITSTTHGDTTGTITVKITAKDAPVVPKPEPKPEPSQPGGGGSGGGGGSAGGGGSSSGKPSTSTGKTETATKPDGTKVETVTKPDGTKVETATKPDGTTVKTETMKDGSSVTETKAADGSTGTVKTDKNGQTTAETKVSEKAVEDAKKNGEAVKAPVQVEATRDSNTAPVVKVELPRSSGDTKVEIPVSNVKPGTVAVLVHPDGTEEILKNSVPTEDGIRLTVDGNATVKIVDNAKDFIDTRDHWAKDAIDFVSARGLVSGMNDSTYAPDNATTRAQLWTILARQNDADLSGGGSWYEKAQTWAKANGISDGTAPEGTINRAQMVTMLYRAAGSPAVEGASAFTDISADSYYAKAAAWAAKKGITAGVGNGRFEPNGTCTRGQIATFLYRYMK
;
A
#
# COMPACT_ATOMS: atom_id res chain seq x y z
N MET A 1 -38.15 19.69 65.15
CA MET A 1 -38.21 18.43 64.36
C MET A 1 -38.58 18.81 62.92
N MET A 2 -37.81 18.40 61.89
CA MET A 2 -38.06 17.24 61.00
C MET A 2 -39.43 17.25 60.30
N ARG A 3 -39.60 16.94 58.99
CA ARG A 3 -38.70 16.58 57.85
C ARG A 3 -39.42 17.03 56.54
N LYS A 4 -38.77 17.74 55.60
CA LYS A 4 -38.10 17.25 54.36
C LYS A 4 -38.97 16.44 53.37
N ARG A 5 -39.01 16.68 52.03
CA ARG A 5 -39.12 17.93 51.20
C ARG A 5 -39.23 17.54 49.68
N ILE A 6 -40.25 18.08 48.96
CA ILE A 6 -40.23 18.77 47.63
C ILE A 6 -39.52 18.06 46.43
N ALA A 7 -40.10 17.73 45.25
CA ALA A 7 -40.97 18.43 44.25
C ALA A 7 -40.20 19.37 43.27
N ALA A 8 -40.57 19.66 41.99
CA ALA A 8 -41.57 19.12 41.03
C ALA A 8 -41.43 19.74 39.59
N TRP A 9 -42.06 19.11 38.57
CA TRP A 9 -42.84 19.67 37.43
C TRP A 9 -42.25 20.59 36.30
N ALA A 10 -42.63 20.23 35.04
CA ALA A 10 -43.28 21.05 33.97
C ALA A 10 -42.55 21.80 32.80
N LEU A 11 -43.12 21.54 31.60
CA LEU A 11 -43.33 22.33 30.34
C LEU A 11 -42.42 23.48 29.83
N THR A 12 -41.93 23.26 28.59
CA THR A 12 -42.17 24.04 27.33
C THR A 12 -42.04 25.58 27.25
N ALA A 13 -41.00 26.05 26.54
CA ALA A 13 -40.91 27.27 25.71
C ALA A 13 -39.61 27.17 24.85
N CYS A 14 -39.34 27.75 23.65
CA CYS A 14 -39.98 28.60 22.64
C CYS A 14 -39.08 29.82 22.30
N MET A 15 -38.69 29.93 21.01
CA MET A 15 -37.93 31.02 20.34
C MET A 15 -36.48 31.26 20.82
N ALA A 16 -35.43 31.37 19.99
CA ALA A 16 -35.20 31.71 18.57
C ALA A 16 -34.86 33.18 18.26
N LEU A 17 -33.56 33.41 18.02
CA LEU A 17 -32.84 34.50 17.30
C LEU A 17 -31.36 33.99 17.28
N THR A 18 -30.45 34.19 16.32
CA THR A 18 -30.39 34.56 14.88
C THR A 18 -28.94 34.21 14.43
N LEU A 19 -28.52 34.06 13.17
CA LEU A 19 -29.03 34.43 11.83
C LEU A 19 -28.46 33.41 10.78
N LEU A 20 -28.77 33.58 9.49
CA LEU A 20 -28.17 32.90 8.32
C LEU A 20 -28.07 33.92 7.17
N PRO A 21 -27.36 33.65 6.05
CA PRO A 21 -25.97 33.19 5.88
C PRO A 21 -25.17 34.17 4.96
N LEU A 22 -23.92 33.86 4.55
CA LEU A 22 -23.46 33.94 3.14
C LEU A 22 -21.95 33.61 2.94
N HIS A 23 -21.66 32.89 1.85
CA HIS A 23 -20.45 32.78 1.01
C HIS A 23 -19.07 33.39 1.38
N ALA A 24 -18.02 32.55 1.20
CA ALA A 24 -16.76 32.73 0.44
C ALA A 24 -15.96 34.07 0.53
N ALA A 25 -14.63 34.11 0.51
CA ALA A 25 -13.65 33.18 -0.06
C ALA A 25 -12.21 33.41 0.48
N ALA A 26 -11.26 32.59 -0.02
CA ALA A 26 -9.80 32.75 -0.01
C ALA A 26 -9.03 32.61 1.32
N ALA A 27 -7.91 31.89 1.27
CA ALA A 27 -6.92 31.75 2.33
C ALA A 27 -5.91 32.93 2.35
N PRO A 28 -4.98 32.95 3.30
CA PRO A 28 -3.66 32.42 2.94
C PRO A 28 -3.14 31.35 3.90
N LEU A 29 -2.16 30.57 3.42
CA LEU A 29 -1.49 29.49 4.13
C LEU A 29 -0.61 30.03 5.28
N SER A 30 -0.81 29.48 6.48
CA SER A 30 0.19 29.42 7.54
C SER A 30 0.04 28.08 8.28
N GLY A 31 1.15 27.55 8.82
CA GLY A 31 1.20 26.19 9.36
C GLY A 31 0.27 25.97 10.57
N PRO A 32 -0.03 24.70 10.92
CA PRO A 32 -0.95 24.36 12.00
C PRO A 32 -0.39 24.77 13.37
N THR A 33 -0.72 26.00 13.80
CA THR A 33 -0.60 26.38 15.21
C THR A 33 -1.58 25.53 16.01
N ALA A 34 -1.04 24.76 16.96
CA ALA A 34 -1.79 23.82 17.78
C ALA A 34 -2.91 24.55 18.55
N THR A 35 -4.13 24.46 18.04
CA THR A 35 -5.34 24.92 18.71
C THR A 35 -5.77 23.85 19.70
N GLU A 36 -5.93 24.22 20.97
CA GLU A 36 -6.30 23.31 22.06
C GLU A 36 -7.69 22.70 21.81
N THR A 37 -7.70 21.57 21.10
CA THR A 37 -8.90 20.75 20.94
C THR A 37 -9.11 20.01 22.25
N VAL A 38 -10.01 20.53 23.09
CA VAL A 38 -10.39 19.91 24.35
C VAL A 38 -11.15 18.61 24.04
N LEU A 39 -10.40 17.51 23.97
CA LEU A 39 -10.93 16.17 23.76
C LEU A 39 -11.82 15.76 24.95
N PRO A 40 -12.92 15.02 24.72
CA PRO A 40 -13.87 14.69 25.76
C PRO A 40 -13.27 13.75 26.82
N ALA A 41 -13.48 14.10 28.10
CA ALA A 41 -12.93 13.36 29.23
C ALA A 41 -13.69 12.05 29.52
N GLN A 42 -13.40 11.00 28.75
CA GLN A 42 -13.82 9.62 29.04
C GLN A 42 -12.68 8.61 28.94
N VAL A 43 -11.60 8.83 29.72
CA VAL A 43 -10.70 7.76 30.15
C VAL A 43 -11.06 7.43 31.60
N THR A 44 -12.20 6.76 31.80
CA THR A 44 -12.74 6.44 33.13
C THR A 44 -12.42 4.99 33.53
N ALA A 45 -11.43 4.84 34.40
CA ALA A 45 -11.23 3.71 35.33
C ALA A 45 -11.46 2.29 34.76
N ALA A 46 -10.44 1.75 34.08
CA ALA A 46 -10.32 0.33 33.75
C ALA A 46 -8.87 -0.14 34.00
N ALA A 47 -8.45 -0.14 35.28
CA ALA A 47 -7.05 -0.37 35.66
C ALA A 47 -6.81 -1.25 36.90
N GLU A 48 -7.84 -1.70 37.63
CA GLU A 48 -7.67 -2.42 38.91
C GLU A 48 -8.34 -3.81 39.00
N GLU A 49 -9.11 -4.26 38.01
CA GLU A 49 -9.74 -5.61 38.01
C GLU A 49 -9.36 -6.51 36.81
N GLY A 50 -8.55 -6.02 35.85
CA GLY A 50 -8.16 -6.76 34.63
C GLY A 50 -6.73 -7.32 34.60
N ALA A 51 -5.98 -7.20 35.69
CA ALA A 51 -4.51 -7.34 35.69
C ALA A 51 -3.94 -8.77 35.49
N ALA A 52 -4.77 -9.79 35.25
CA ALA A 52 -4.32 -11.16 35.01
C ALA A 52 -3.85 -11.42 33.57
N ASP A 53 -4.37 -10.65 32.59
CA ASP A 53 -4.23 -10.90 31.15
C ASP A 53 -3.35 -9.82 30.46
N ALA A 54 -2.39 -9.22 31.17
CA ALA A 54 -1.53 -8.14 30.64
C ALA A 54 -0.12 -8.64 30.29
N PHE A 55 0.42 -8.22 29.13
CA PHE A 55 1.83 -8.47 28.79
C PHE A 55 2.78 -7.68 29.70
N GLU A 56 3.88 -8.33 30.09
CA GLU A 56 4.99 -7.73 30.83
C GLU A 56 6.33 -8.02 30.14
N ALA A 57 7.28 -7.10 30.30
CA ALA A 57 8.69 -7.26 29.96
C ALA A 57 9.54 -6.85 31.16
N ALA A 58 10.39 -7.77 31.65
CA ALA A 58 11.18 -7.63 32.86
C ALA A 58 10.37 -7.25 34.13
N GLY A 59 9.10 -7.68 34.21
CA GLY A 59 8.18 -7.36 35.31
C GLY A 59 7.58 -5.95 35.27
N LEU A 60 7.62 -5.29 34.10
CA LEU A 60 6.94 -4.02 33.83
C LEU A 60 5.89 -4.21 32.73
N PRO A 61 4.69 -3.59 32.83
CA PRO A 61 3.63 -3.79 31.85
C PRO A 61 3.99 -3.18 30.48
N VAL A 62 3.70 -3.92 29.40
CA VAL A 62 3.92 -3.51 28.02
C VAL A 62 2.62 -2.95 27.44
N TYR A 63 2.69 -1.77 26.83
CA TYR A 63 1.59 -1.12 26.11
C TYR A 63 1.85 -1.10 24.60
N THR A 64 0.90 -1.57 23.80
CA THR A 64 0.94 -1.40 22.34
C THR A 64 0.27 -0.06 21.99
N LEU A 65 1.07 0.90 21.52
CA LEU A 65 0.57 2.22 21.10
C LEU A 65 0.18 2.25 19.62
N GLN A 66 0.85 1.44 18.80
CA GLN A 66 0.56 1.25 17.38
C GLN A 66 1.14 -0.11 16.94
N LYS A 67 0.35 -0.93 16.25
CA LYS A 67 0.84 -2.11 15.52
C LYS A 67 0.02 -2.26 14.24
N MET A 68 0.67 -2.35 13.10
CA MET A 68 0.06 -2.43 11.76
C MET A 68 0.85 -3.39 10.86
N GLY A 69 1.08 -4.61 11.34
CA GLY A 69 1.81 -5.65 10.61
C GLY A 69 2.77 -6.41 11.51
N ASN A 70 3.54 -7.29 10.88
CA ASN A 70 4.50 -8.17 11.55
C ASN A 70 5.69 -7.37 12.10
N ASP A 71 6.08 -7.58 13.36
CA ASP A 71 7.25 -6.89 13.96
C ASP A 71 8.58 -7.26 13.29
N ARG A 72 8.63 -8.34 12.50
CA ARG A 72 9.81 -8.74 11.71
C ARG A 72 9.95 -7.93 10.41
N GLU A 73 8.86 -7.32 9.94
CA GLU A 73 8.75 -6.68 8.62
C GLU A 73 8.46 -5.17 8.72
N ASN A 74 8.17 -4.67 9.92
CA ASN A 74 7.93 -3.26 10.25
C ASN A 74 8.98 -2.75 11.24
N LEU A 75 9.31 -1.46 11.17
CA LEU A 75 10.24 -0.80 12.09
C LEU A 75 9.71 -0.86 13.52
N VAL A 76 10.42 -1.50 14.45
CA VAL A 76 9.99 -1.63 15.85
C VAL A 76 10.63 -0.55 16.73
N LEU A 77 9.78 0.31 17.31
CA LEU A 77 10.18 1.35 18.26
C LEU A 77 9.74 0.99 19.69
N LEU A 78 10.69 0.99 20.63
CA LEU A 78 10.43 0.86 22.06
C LEU A 78 10.54 2.23 22.75
N LEU A 79 9.47 2.65 23.42
CA LEU A 79 9.38 3.90 24.17
C LEU A 79 9.50 3.63 25.68
N LEU A 80 10.50 4.22 26.33
CA LEU A 80 10.74 4.09 27.77
C LEU A 80 10.60 5.44 28.47
N GLY A 81 10.18 5.43 29.74
CA GLY A 81 10.12 6.64 30.57
C GLY A 81 11.17 6.61 31.68
N ASP A 82 11.95 7.68 31.85
CA ASP A 82 12.78 7.90 33.05
C ASP A 82 12.34 9.15 33.82
N GLY A 83 12.42 9.07 35.15
CA GLY A 83 12.01 10.16 36.05
C GLY A 83 10.51 10.34 36.21
N TYR A 84 9.68 9.37 35.82
CA TYR A 84 8.24 9.37 36.12
C TYR A 84 7.99 8.51 37.37
N THR A 85 7.39 9.11 38.40
CA THR A 85 6.98 8.38 39.62
C THR A 85 5.71 7.56 39.38
N GLN A 86 5.27 6.77 40.37
CA GLN A 86 4.05 5.93 40.27
C GLN A 86 2.82 6.74 39.81
N ASP A 87 2.58 7.89 40.44
CA ASP A 87 1.46 8.78 40.14
C ASP A 87 1.57 9.46 38.75
N GLN A 88 2.71 9.31 38.07
CA GLN A 88 3.02 9.93 36.77
C GLN A 88 3.08 8.93 35.61
N GLN A 89 2.80 7.64 35.80
CA GLN A 89 2.84 6.69 34.68
C GLN A 89 1.78 6.99 33.61
N GLN A 90 0.62 7.52 34.00
CA GLN A 90 -0.39 8.02 33.04
C GLN A 90 0.05 9.32 32.35
N GLN A 91 0.91 10.14 32.99
CA GLN A 91 1.53 11.30 32.36
C GLN A 91 2.51 10.84 31.26
N PHE A 92 3.38 9.85 31.56
CA PHE A 92 4.29 9.24 30.58
C PHE A 92 3.53 8.66 29.38
N LEU A 93 2.52 7.82 29.60
CA LEU A 93 1.74 7.21 28.50
C LEU A 93 1.03 8.24 27.63
N GLN A 94 0.55 9.35 28.23
CA GLN A 94 -0.05 10.43 27.47
C GLN A 94 0.97 11.26 26.69
N GLU A 95 2.11 11.58 27.28
CA GLU A 95 3.22 12.27 26.62
C GLU A 95 3.76 11.42 25.45
N ALA A 96 3.96 10.12 25.65
CA ALA A 96 4.39 9.18 24.60
C ALA A 96 3.42 9.14 23.41
N ARG A 97 2.09 9.07 23.64
CA ARG A 97 1.09 9.15 22.56
C ARG A 97 1.12 10.49 21.82
N VAL A 98 1.35 11.60 22.52
CA VAL A 98 1.46 12.93 21.89
C VAL A 98 2.70 13.05 21.02
N GLN A 99 3.87 12.58 21.48
CA GLN A 99 5.09 12.61 20.69
C GLN A 99 5.02 11.63 19.50
N LEU A 100 4.39 10.46 19.67
CA LEU A 100 4.12 9.51 18.59
C LEU A 100 3.22 10.12 17.50
N GLY A 101 2.12 10.78 17.87
CA GLY A 101 1.25 11.47 16.91
C GLY A 101 1.98 12.58 16.15
N ARG A 102 2.93 13.29 16.80
CA ARG A 102 3.80 14.25 16.12
C ARG A 102 4.81 13.59 15.18
N LEU A 103 5.45 12.49 15.59
CA LEU A 103 6.36 11.72 14.73
C LEU A 103 5.65 11.31 13.45
N MET A 104 4.45 10.70 13.56
CA MET A 104 3.65 10.26 12.41
C MET A 104 3.11 11.42 11.56
N SER A 105 3.15 12.67 12.04
CA SER A 105 2.74 13.85 11.25
C SER A 105 3.85 14.40 10.33
N LEU A 106 5.07 13.85 10.38
CA LEU A 106 6.19 14.24 9.52
C LEU A 106 6.50 13.19 8.46
N GLU A 107 6.63 13.61 7.19
CA GLU A 107 7.25 12.79 6.14
C GLU A 107 8.71 12.48 6.50
N PRO A 108 9.19 11.23 6.34
CA PRO A 108 8.52 10.09 5.71
C PRO A 108 7.70 9.20 6.68
N TYR A 109 7.71 9.49 7.99
CA TYR A 109 7.02 8.67 9.00
C TYR A 109 5.49 8.62 8.80
N SER A 110 4.87 9.68 8.27
CA SER A 110 3.46 9.69 7.82
C SER A 110 3.17 8.63 6.77
N ARG A 111 3.97 8.62 5.69
CA ARG A 111 3.88 7.66 4.58
C ARG A 111 4.10 6.23 5.05
N LEU A 112 4.97 6.07 6.04
CA LEU A 112 5.40 4.79 6.60
C LEU A 112 4.69 4.43 7.92
N ALA A 113 3.62 5.12 8.32
CA ALA A 113 3.00 4.89 9.63
C ALA A 113 2.48 3.44 9.78
N HIS A 114 1.92 2.87 8.73
CA HIS A 114 1.54 1.46 8.65
C HIS A 114 2.73 0.48 8.66
N ARG A 115 3.96 0.96 8.48
CA ARG A 115 5.21 0.17 8.50
C ARG A 115 6.03 0.35 9.78
N ILE A 116 5.45 0.95 10.83
CA ILE A 116 6.11 1.24 12.11
C ILE A 116 5.24 0.72 13.26
N ASN A 117 5.79 -0.23 14.04
CA ASN A 117 5.15 -0.77 15.24
C ASN A 117 5.80 -0.13 16.49
N VAL A 118 4.99 0.22 17.49
CA VAL A 118 5.40 1.07 18.61
C VAL A 118 4.85 0.54 19.94
N TYR A 119 5.77 0.23 20.85
CA TYR A 119 5.50 -0.30 22.18
C TYR A 119 6.03 0.67 23.24
N ALA A 120 5.35 0.75 24.39
CA ALA A 120 5.78 1.58 25.52
C ALA A 120 5.82 0.78 26.83
N VAL A 121 6.85 1.01 27.64
CA VAL A 121 7.02 0.38 28.97
C VAL A 121 7.13 1.47 30.04
N PRO A 122 6.13 1.61 30.95
CA PRO A 122 6.15 2.61 32.02
C PRO A 122 7.07 2.13 33.15
N ALA A 123 8.30 2.66 33.20
CA ALA A 123 9.25 2.35 34.26
C ALA A 123 9.09 3.32 35.44
N VAL A 124 8.87 2.75 36.64
CA VAL A 124 8.60 3.53 37.86
C VAL A 124 9.90 4.02 38.47
N SER A 125 10.09 5.34 38.49
CA SER A 125 11.20 6.01 39.17
C SER A 125 10.83 6.37 40.61
N ASN A 126 11.79 6.31 41.54
CA ASN A 126 11.57 6.70 42.93
C ASN A 126 11.51 8.23 43.07
N GLU A 127 12.32 8.95 42.30
CA GLU A 127 12.30 10.41 42.20
C GLU A 127 11.86 10.90 40.82
N ALA A 128 11.28 12.11 40.78
CA ALA A 128 10.85 12.75 39.54
C ALA A 128 11.92 13.70 38.97
N GLY A 129 12.25 13.58 37.69
CA GLY A 129 13.12 14.53 36.99
C GLY A 129 14.22 13.89 36.13
N LEU A 130 15.32 14.64 35.97
CA LEU A 130 16.54 14.24 35.25
C LEU A 130 17.74 14.55 36.16
N SER A 131 18.74 13.66 36.23
CA SER A 131 19.96 13.96 36.98
C SER A 131 20.77 15.06 36.28
N SER A 132 21.49 15.85 37.06
CA SER A 132 22.49 16.80 36.56
C SER A 132 23.84 16.51 37.21
N GLU A 133 24.89 17.15 36.71
CA GLU A 133 26.23 17.14 37.29
C GLU A 133 26.26 17.42 38.81
N ASN A 134 25.29 18.21 39.30
CA ASN A 134 25.18 18.65 40.70
C ASN A 134 24.02 17.98 41.47
N SER A 135 23.24 17.11 40.83
CA SER A 135 22.05 16.48 41.43
C SER A 135 21.82 15.08 40.86
N LYS A 136 22.23 14.05 41.61
CA LYS A 136 21.91 12.65 41.28
C LYS A 136 20.54 12.32 41.85
N LEU A 137 19.59 11.98 40.98
CA LEU A 137 18.25 11.53 41.35
C LEU A 137 18.15 10.00 41.27
N ASP A 138 17.28 9.40 42.09
CA ASP A 138 16.95 7.97 42.02
C ASP A 138 15.87 7.69 40.96
N THR A 139 16.25 7.85 39.69
CA THR A 139 15.43 7.50 38.53
C THR A 139 15.73 6.09 38.04
N TYR A 140 14.72 5.41 37.48
CA TYR A 140 14.78 3.97 37.20
C TYR A 140 15.97 3.59 36.30
N PHE A 141 16.20 4.35 35.24
CA PHE A 141 17.34 4.19 34.32
C PHE A 141 18.53 5.07 34.69
N SER A 142 18.39 5.94 35.71
CA SER A 142 19.45 6.83 36.20
C SER A 142 20.09 7.67 35.07
N LEU A 143 19.24 8.33 34.28
CA LEU A 143 19.70 9.25 33.22
C LEU A 143 20.23 10.56 33.82
N THR A 144 21.20 11.16 33.13
CA THR A 144 21.82 12.44 33.47
C THR A 144 22.08 13.29 32.22
N THR A 145 22.19 14.61 32.41
CA THR A 145 22.93 15.45 31.45
C THR A 145 24.42 15.14 31.53
N LEU A 146 25.09 14.99 30.39
CA LEU A 146 26.53 14.77 30.25
C LEU A 146 27.31 16.10 30.28
N HIS A 147 28.54 16.04 30.80
CA HIS A 147 29.31 17.23 31.17
C HIS A 147 29.61 18.14 29.97
N GLY A 148 29.26 19.42 30.11
CA GLY A 148 29.57 20.48 29.13
C GLY A 148 28.72 20.49 27.84
N THR A 149 28.05 19.40 27.46
CA THR A 149 27.25 19.34 26.20
C THR A 149 25.74 19.46 26.39
N LYS A 150 25.22 19.20 27.61
CA LYS A 150 23.78 19.04 27.93
C LYS A 150 23.08 17.82 27.30
N SER A 151 23.78 17.02 26.51
CA SER A 151 23.30 15.74 25.96
C SER A 151 22.84 14.81 27.08
N ILE A 152 21.83 13.97 26.86
CA ILE A 152 21.41 12.94 27.82
C ILE A 152 22.27 11.68 27.67
N GLY A 153 22.52 10.96 28.77
CA GLY A 153 23.05 9.60 28.78
C GLY A 153 22.85 8.92 30.13
N PHE A 154 23.17 7.63 30.23
CA PHE A 154 23.18 6.88 31.48
C PHE A 154 24.30 7.36 32.42
N ARG A 155 24.06 7.40 33.75
CA ARG A 155 25.17 7.60 34.70
C ARG A 155 26.08 6.37 34.75
N HIS A 156 27.40 6.57 34.65
CA HIS A 156 28.40 5.50 34.79
C HIS A 156 28.50 4.85 36.19
N ASP A 157 27.71 5.32 37.17
CA ASP A 157 27.67 4.74 38.52
C ASP A 157 26.45 3.84 38.79
N MET A 158 25.65 3.55 37.76
CA MET A 158 24.44 2.72 37.85
C MET A 158 24.26 1.85 36.60
N ASP A 159 23.66 0.67 36.76
CA ASP A 159 23.39 -0.28 35.68
C ASP A 159 22.17 0.11 34.80
N GLY A 160 22.00 1.40 34.50
CA GLY A 160 20.85 1.95 33.78
C GLY A 160 20.65 1.32 32.39
N GLU A 161 21.73 1.20 31.63
CA GLU A 161 21.73 0.56 30.31
C GLU A 161 21.42 -0.94 30.38
N ALA A 162 21.90 -1.65 31.40
CA ALA A 162 21.61 -3.07 31.58
C ALA A 162 20.11 -3.31 31.86
N LYS A 163 19.43 -2.39 32.57
CA LYS A 163 17.97 -2.44 32.73
C LYS A 163 17.23 -2.23 31.41
N VAL A 164 17.69 -1.32 30.56
CA VAL A 164 17.11 -1.12 29.21
C VAL A 164 17.28 -2.38 28.37
N ASN A 165 18.46 -2.98 28.37
CA ASN A 165 18.74 -4.21 27.62
C ASN A 165 17.95 -5.43 28.17
N ALA A 166 17.69 -5.50 29.48
CA ALA A 166 16.82 -6.52 30.06
C ALA A 166 15.36 -6.38 29.61
N ILE A 167 14.79 -5.16 29.63
CA ILE A 167 13.44 -4.89 29.12
C ILE A 167 13.35 -5.20 27.62
N ARG A 168 14.35 -4.77 26.84
CA ARG A 168 14.44 -5.05 25.40
C ARG A 168 14.40 -6.56 25.13
N ALA A 169 15.29 -7.33 25.76
CA ALA A 169 15.41 -8.76 25.53
C ALA A 169 14.13 -9.52 25.91
N ASP A 170 13.48 -9.16 27.02
CA ASP A 170 12.25 -9.81 27.47
C ASP A 170 11.03 -9.41 26.60
N LEU A 171 11.01 -8.19 26.06
CA LEU A 171 10.04 -7.75 25.05
C LEU A 171 10.20 -8.53 23.72
N GLU A 172 11.42 -8.61 23.19
CA GLU A 172 11.77 -9.41 22.00
C GLU A 172 11.45 -10.90 22.20
N GLN A 173 11.62 -11.42 23.43
CA GLN A 173 11.33 -12.81 23.78
C GLN A 173 9.83 -13.13 23.91
N ARG A 174 9.05 -12.26 24.57
CA ARG A 174 7.66 -12.56 25.01
C ARG A 174 6.58 -11.87 24.20
N CYS A 175 6.82 -10.65 23.70
CA CYS A 175 5.76 -9.74 23.28
C CYS A 175 5.69 -9.48 21.77
N LEU A 176 6.84 -9.50 21.09
CA LEU A 176 6.92 -9.29 19.63
C LEU A 176 6.58 -10.57 18.84
N ASP A 177 6.28 -10.39 17.55
CA ASP A 177 6.22 -11.50 16.58
C ASP A 177 7.57 -12.26 16.46
N GLU A 178 7.54 -13.51 15.98
CA GLU A 178 8.68 -14.41 16.13
C GLU A 178 9.88 -14.06 15.21
N GLY A 179 11.06 -13.90 15.82
CA GLY A 179 12.28 -13.46 15.14
C GLY A 179 12.32 -11.95 14.84
N ALA A 180 11.43 -11.17 15.44
CA ALA A 180 11.50 -9.71 15.44
C ALA A 180 12.50 -9.16 16.47
N PHE A 181 12.90 -7.90 16.29
CA PHE A 181 13.86 -7.19 17.13
C PHE A 181 13.44 -5.72 17.29
N VAL A 182 13.89 -5.07 18.37
CA VAL A 182 13.75 -3.63 18.55
C VAL A 182 14.82 -2.89 17.74
N ASP A 183 14.37 -2.09 16.77
CA ASP A 183 15.24 -1.32 15.86
C ASP A 183 15.71 0.01 16.43
N ASN A 184 15.00 0.55 17.42
CA ASN A 184 15.37 1.75 18.15
C ASN A 184 14.68 1.83 19.52
N ILE A 185 15.36 2.46 20.48
CA ILE A 185 14.84 2.72 21.82
C ILE A 185 14.81 4.24 22.03
N HIS A 186 13.62 4.80 22.17
CA HIS A 186 13.45 6.22 22.52
C HIS A 186 13.12 6.35 24.01
N MET A 187 13.87 7.16 24.74
CA MET A 187 13.70 7.38 26.18
C MET A 187 13.17 8.79 26.43
N PHE A 188 11.91 8.89 26.84
CA PHE A 188 11.32 10.13 27.31
C PHE A 188 11.78 10.43 28.74
N VAL A 189 12.14 11.68 28.98
CA VAL A 189 12.57 12.16 30.30
C VAL A 189 11.53 13.14 30.85
N ASN A 190 11.16 12.96 32.11
CA ASN A 190 10.17 13.80 32.80
C ASN A 190 10.75 15.17 33.22
N THR A 191 11.07 16.02 32.23
CA THR A 191 11.68 17.34 32.46
C THR A 191 11.00 18.44 31.67
N GLY A 192 10.89 19.64 32.28
CA GLY A 192 10.38 20.85 31.61
C GLY A 192 11.45 21.61 30.81
N VAL A 193 12.68 21.09 30.75
CA VAL A 193 13.79 21.68 29.98
C VAL A 193 13.83 21.05 28.59
N SER A 194 14.13 21.83 27.55
CA SER A 194 14.44 21.28 26.23
C SER A 194 15.80 20.57 26.29
N VAL A 195 15.78 19.25 26.11
CA VAL A 195 16.94 18.36 26.14
C VAL A 195 16.70 17.21 25.15
N GLY A 196 17.80 16.71 24.58
CA GLY A 196 17.81 15.54 23.72
C GLY A 196 19.25 15.04 23.49
N SER A 197 19.35 13.83 22.94
CA SER A 197 20.57 13.25 22.38
C SER A 197 20.25 11.92 21.68
N ALA A 198 21.20 11.42 20.89
CA ALA A 198 21.17 10.06 20.38
C ALA A 198 22.54 9.37 20.47
N SER A 199 22.55 8.05 20.61
CA SER A 199 23.78 7.23 20.56
C SER A 199 23.43 5.78 20.24
N GLY A 200 24.07 5.21 19.21
CA GLY A 200 23.81 3.82 18.77
C GLY A 200 22.34 3.60 18.38
N ILE A 201 21.65 2.75 19.14
CA ILE A 201 20.22 2.44 19.03
C ILE A 201 19.32 3.33 19.93
N TYR A 202 19.92 4.16 20.78
CA TYR A 202 19.19 5.01 21.73
C TYR A 202 18.96 6.41 21.15
N SER A 203 17.79 6.95 21.45
CA SER A 203 17.48 8.38 21.33
C SER A 203 16.76 8.85 22.59
N PHE A 204 16.94 10.11 22.97
CA PHE A 204 16.46 10.67 24.23
C PHE A 204 15.77 12.01 23.98
N SER A 205 14.64 12.30 24.63
CA SER A 205 14.04 13.64 24.58
C SER A 205 13.20 13.94 25.82
N SER A 206 12.81 15.21 26.02
CA SER A 206 11.76 15.54 26.99
C SER A 206 10.39 15.01 26.50
N GLY A 207 9.69 14.24 27.34
CA GLY A 207 8.28 13.86 27.07
C GLY A 207 7.35 15.08 26.92
N ARG A 208 7.76 16.23 27.46
CA ARG A 208 7.06 17.53 27.43
C ARG A 208 7.54 18.46 26.30
N ALA A 209 8.31 17.96 25.34
CA ALA A 209 8.62 18.69 24.11
C ALA A 209 7.34 19.26 23.45
N LYS A 210 7.45 20.39 22.74
CA LYS A 210 6.32 21.06 22.04
C LYS A 210 6.44 21.03 20.51
N ASP A 211 7.66 20.83 20.08
CA ASP A 211 8.25 20.64 18.77
C ASP A 211 8.36 19.13 18.43
N TYR A 212 9.07 18.78 17.35
CA TYR A 212 9.27 17.39 16.92
C TYR A 212 10.60 16.80 17.44
N ALA A 213 11.01 17.14 18.67
CA ALA A 213 12.27 16.72 19.26
C ALA A 213 12.48 15.18 19.24
N MET A 214 11.42 14.38 19.44
CA MET A 214 11.49 12.92 19.27
C MET A 214 11.98 12.54 17.87
N ALA A 215 11.47 13.18 16.82
CA ALA A 215 11.82 12.87 15.43
C ALA A 215 13.24 13.30 15.07
N HIS A 216 13.71 14.44 15.60
CA HIS A 216 15.09 14.91 15.47
C HIS A 216 16.08 13.85 15.99
N GLU A 217 15.90 13.44 17.24
CA GLU A 217 16.79 12.52 17.94
C GLU A 217 16.69 11.08 17.40
N LEU A 218 15.49 10.65 16.99
CA LEU A 218 15.28 9.39 16.28
C LEU A 218 15.98 9.39 14.91
N SER A 219 16.14 10.54 14.26
CA SER A 219 16.77 10.63 12.93
C SER A 219 18.29 10.52 12.97
N HIS A 220 18.94 10.86 14.08
CA HIS A 220 20.35 10.53 14.29
C HIS A 220 20.58 9.01 14.43
N SER A 221 19.70 8.30 15.15
CA SER A 221 19.90 6.87 15.45
C SER A 221 19.37 5.94 14.35
N VAL A 222 18.21 6.24 13.75
CA VAL A 222 17.62 5.49 12.62
C VAL A 222 18.18 5.95 11.27
N GLY A 223 18.15 7.26 11.01
CA GLY A 223 18.57 7.84 9.71
C GLY A 223 20.06 8.10 9.57
N LYS A 224 20.84 8.04 10.66
CA LYS A 224 22.26 8.46 10.71
C LYS A 224 22.46 9.89 10.17
N LEU A 225 21.48 10.76 10.39
CA LEU A 225 21.53 12.17 10.01
C LEU A 225 22.41 12.97 10.97
N GLY A 226 22.93 14.10 10.48
CA GLY A 226 23.72 15.05 11.26
C GLY A 226 22.98 16.35 11.53
N ASP A 227 23.42 17.06 12.57
CA ASP A 227 22.98 18.42 12.86
C ASP A 227 23.38 19.39 11.74
N GLU A 228 22.39 20.01 11.09
CA GLU A 228 22.63 21.07 10.11
C GLU A 228 23.06 22.38 10.79
N TYR A 229 22.83 22.51 12.11
CA TYR A 229 23.40 23.59 12.92
C TYR A 229 24.83 23.27 13.44
N GLY A 230 25.32 22.04 13.22
CA GLY A 230 26.59 21.52 13.71
C GLY A 230 27.80 21.81 12.81
N SER A 231 28.93 21.17 13.13
CA SER A 231 30.22 21.33 12.44
C SER A 231 30.70 20.06 11.71
N SER A 232 29.90 18.99 11.69
CA SER A 232 30.23 17.75 10.99
C SER A 232 29.89 17.84 9.50
N THR A 233 30.75 17.29 8.65
CA THR A 233 30.51 17.11 7.20
C THR A 233 30.34 15.63 6.83
N LYS A 234 30.20 14.73 7.82
CA LYS A 234 30.20 13.26 7.58
C LYS A 234 28.84 12.72 7.14
N PHE A 235 27.76 13.14 7.78
CA PHE A 235 26.40 12.60 7.60
C PHE A 235 25.77 12.99 6.24
N PRO A 236 24.77 12.26 5.70
CA PRO A 236 24.32 12.44 4.31
C PRO A 236 23.70 13.82 4.03
N ASN A 237 23.08 14.46 5.02
CA ASN A 237 22.44 15.77 4.92
C ASN A 237 23.38 16.97 5.18
N VAL A 238 24.69 16.75 5.34
CA VAL A 238 25.68 17.82 5.56
C VAL A 238 26.95 17.58 4.73
N SER A 239 27.52 18.65 4.17
CA SER A 239 28.61 18.58 3.19
C SER A 239 29.72 19.59 3.46
N GLY A 240 30.91 19.36 2.89
CA GLY A 240 31.91 20.41 2.71
C GLY A 240 31.65 21.20 1.42
N THR A 241 32.36 22.32 1.23
CA THR A 241 32.23 23.17 0.02
C THR A 241 32.55 22.43 -1.29
N ASP A 242 33.41 21.42 -1.22
CA ASP A 242 34.03 20.80 -2.39
C ASP A 242 33.37 19.45 -2.76
N ASN A 243 32.30 19.05 -2.05
CA ASN A 243 31.58 17.80 -2.25
C ASN A 243 30.14 17.91 -1.71
N ILE A 244 29.20 18.33 -2.56
CA ILE A 244 27.77 18.50 -2.23
C ILE A 244 27.04 17.17 -2.47
N LYS A 245 26.69 16.43 -1.42
CA LYS A 245 26.15 15.07 -1.51
C LYS A 245 24.78 14.96 -2.19
N TRP A 246 24.09 16.08 -2.31
CA TRP A 246 22.77 16.21 -2.92
C TRP A 246 22.80 17.10 -4.19
N GLU A 247 23.94 17.21 -4.86
CA GLU A 247 24.10 18.09 -6.04
C GLU A 247 23.00 17.88 -7.10
N LYS A 248 22.63 16.61 -7.36
CA LYS A 248 21.56 16.22 -8.29
C LYS A 248 20.15 16.60 -7.83
N MET A 249 19.96 16.90 -6.55
CA MET A 249 18.71 17.42 -5.98
C MET A 249 18.68 18.95 -5.92
N MET A 250 19.77 19.66 -6.27
CA MET A 250 19.74 21.12 -6.20
C MET A 250 18.68 21.70 -7.12
N GLY A 251 17.83 22.55 -6.54
CA GLY A 251 16.75 23.23 -7.22
C GLY A 251 15.48 22.41 -7.26
N TYR A 252 15.48 21.16 -6.80
CA TYR A 252 14.26 20.40 -6.51
C TYR A 252 13.78 20.69 -5.08
N ARG A 253 12.49 20.99 -4.90
CA ARG A 253 11.82 21.15 -3.59
C ARG A 253 12.61 21.93 -2.52
N SER A 254 13.13 23.09 -2.92
CA SER A 254 13.88 24.04 -2.09
C SER A 254 15.23 23.52 -1.58
N ILE A 255 15.73 22.42 -2.14
CA ILE A 255 17.07 21.92 -1.88
C ILE A 255 18.10 22.81 -2.60
N ILE A 256 19.07 23.30 -1.84
CA ILE A 256 20.13 24.22 -2.28
C ILE A 256 21.45 23.89 -1.55
N ALA A 257 22.51 24.65 -1.80
CA ALA A 257 23.77 24.58 -1.07
C ALA A 257 23.93 25.82 -0.17
N GLN A 258 23.33 25.80 1.02
CA GLN A 258 23.37 26.91 1.98
C GLN A 258 24.55 26.74 2.95
N THR A 259 25.32 27.80 3.21
CA THR A 259 26.32 27.78 4.29
C THR A 259 25.65 27.69 5.66
N GLY A 260 26.00 26.67 6.44
CA GLY A 260 25.50 26.45 7.79
C GLY A 260 26.14 27.38 8.85
N ASN A 261 25.81 27.12 10.12
CA ASN A 261 26.32 27.93 11.25
C ASN A 261 27.84 27.76 11.47
N ALA A 262 28.37 26.57 11.17
CA ALA A 262 29.80 26.30 11.17
C ALA A 262 30.41 26.62 9.80
N GLY A 263 31.39 27.52 9.76
CA GLY A 263 32.07 27.90 8.52
C GLY A 263 32.73 26.69 7.84
N GLY A 264 32.43 26.49 6.56
CA GLY A 264 32.89 25.35 5.76
C GLY A 264 31.89 24.19 5.68
N VAL A 265 30.80 24.21 6.46
CA VAL A 265 29.69 23.25 6.33
C VAL A 265 28.62 23.83 5.41
N LEU A 266 28.17 23.03 4.45
CA LEU A 266 26.98 23.25 3.64
C LEU A 266 25.83 22.38 4.15
N ILE A 267 24.60 22.91 4.06
CA ILE A 267 23.34 22.26 4.44
C ILE A 267 22.31 22.36 3.30
N PRO A 268 21.28 21.49 3.26
CA PRO A 268 20.48 21.31 2.06
C PRO A 268 19.40 22.37 1.85
N THR A 269 19.13 23.25 2.82
CA THR A 269 18.05 24.23 2.74
C THR A 269 18.46 25.58 3.32
N ALA A 270 17.66 26.62 3.06
CA ALA A 270 17.76 27.91 3.75
C ALA A 270 17.27 27.82 5.21
N PHE A 271 17.89 26.97 6.02
CA PHE A 271 17.58 26.70 7.43
C PHE A 271 16.18 26.09 7.70
N LYS A 272 15.53 25.54 6.66
CA LYS A 272 14.19 24.93 6.67
C LYS A 272 14.27 23.40 6.81
N CYS A 273 14.82 22.88 7.91
CA CYS A 273 14.90 21.44 8.15
C CYS A 273 14.81 21.08 9.63
N ASN A 274 14.16 19.96 9.95
CA ASN A 274 14.09 19.41 11.31
C ASN A 274 15.48 19.22 11.94
N MET A 275 16.48 18.83 11.14
CA MET A 275 17.88 18.67 11.59
C MET A 275 18.63 19.99 11.79
N TYR A 276 18.02 21.13 11.45
CA TYR A 276 18.49 22.47 11.81
C TYR A 276 17.70 23.05 12.99
N GLN A 277 16.37 22.92 12.96
CA GLN A 277 15.43 23.37 13.99
C GLN A 277 14.30 22.35 14.13
N SER A 278 14.13 21.81 15.35
CA SER A 278 13.23 20.71 15.66
C SER A 278 11.73 21.01 15.53
N ASP A 279 11.33 22.25 15.25
CA ASP A 279 9.94 22.64 14.92
C ASP A 279 9.63 22.62 13.41
N GLN A 280 10.65 22.44 12.57
CA GLN A 280 10.53 22.36 11.11
C GLN A 280 10.29 20.90 10.63
N PRO A 281 9.70 20.70 9.44
CA PRO A 281 9.67 19.38 8.78
C PRO A 281 11.06 18.97 8.25
N PHE A 282 11.23 17.69 7.92
CA PHE A 282 12.43 17.21 7.22
C PHE A 282 12.48 17.72 5.78
N CYS A 283 13.65 18.18 5.34
CA CYS A 283 13.93 18.46 3.94
C CYS A 283 14.02 17.16 3.12
N GLU A 284 13.89 17.23 1.79
CA GLU A 284 13.90 16.04 0.93
C GLU A 284 15.16 15.18 1.05
N VAL A 285 16.34 15.77 1.30
CA VAL A 285 17.59 15.02 1.53
C VAL A 285 17.50 14.19 2.82
N CYS A 286 16.96 14.76 3.90
CA CYS A 286 16.74 14.05 5.15
C CYS A 286 15.65 12.97 5.01
N ARG A 287 14.55 13.25 4.31
CA ARG A 287 13.50 12.27 4.00
C ARG A 287 14.06 11.08 3.21
N LEU A 288 14.80 11.35 2.13
CA LEU A 288 15.41 10.33 1.27
C LEU A 288 16.44 9.47 2.01
N ALA A 289 17.26 10.08 2.86
CA ALA A 289 18.22 9.36 3.69
C ALA A 289 17.53 8.52 4.80
N LEU A 290 16.46 9.02 5.41
CA LEU A 290 15.63 8.28 6.37
C LEU A 290 14.99 7.05 5.73
N VAL A 291 14.32 7.20 4.58
CA VAL A 291 13.72 6.07 3.84
C VAL A 291 14.78 5.07 3.42
N ARG A 292 15.88 5.53 2.80
CA ARG A 292 17.01 4.67 2.42
C ARG A 292 17.51 3.86 3.61
N ARG A 293 17.65 4.47 4.80
CA ARG A 293 18.06 3.76 6.01
C ARG A 293 16.99 2.78 6.50
N MET A 294 15.72 3.16 6.62
CA MET A 294 14.67 2.25 7.11
C MET A 294 14.53 0.98 6.26
N PHE A 295 14.56 1.11 4.94
CA PHE A 295 14.41 -0.01 4.01
C PHE A 295 15.72 -0.74 3.71
N ALA A 296 16.79 -0.03 3.31
CA ALA A 296 18.05 -0.71 3.02
C ALA A 296 18.65 -1.33 4.29
N THR A 297 18.44 -0.75 5.48
CA THR A 297 18.82 -1.40 6.75
C THR A 297 17.83 -2.46 7.26
N GLY A 298 16.89 -2.90 6.40
CA GLY A 298 16.07 -4.10 6.62
C GLY A 298 15.17 -4.03 7.86
N LYS A 299 14.93 -2.83 8.37
CA LYS A 299 14.01 -2.54 9.48
C LYS A 299 12.56 -2.59 9.00
N ILE A 300 12.37 -2.23 7.74
CA ILE A 300 11.16 -2.50 6.97
C ILE A 300 11.54 -3.51 5.89
N GLN A 301 10.73 -4.57 5.72
CA GLN A 301 10.95 -5.65 4.73
C GLN A 301 9.65 -5.95 3.97
N ASN A 302 9.72 -6.69 2.85
CA ASN A 302 8.53 -7.23 2.17
C ASN A 302 7.37 -6.24 1.94
N GLY A 303 7.63 -5.16 1.19
CA GLY A 303 6.59 -4.23 0.74
C GLY A 303 7.14 -2.83 0.47
N MET A 304 6.60 -2.15 -0.55
CA MET A 304 7.13 -0.93 -1.18
C MET A 304 8.49 -1.14 -1.88
N ASP A 305 8.44 -1.46 -3.18
CA ASP A 305 9.65 -1.59 -4.04
C ASP A 305 10.25 -0.22 -4.43
N LEU A 306 9.46 0.84 -4.45
CA LEU A 306 9.85 2.18 -4.89
C LEU A 306 9.37 3.24 -3.90
N TYR A 307 10.27 4.12 -3.48
CA TYR A 307 9.92 5.40 -2.87
C TYR A 307 10.02 6.51 -3.92
N VAL A 308 8.87 7.14 -4.21
CA VAL A 308 8.79 8.35 -5.05
C VAL A 308 8.66 9.54 -4.10
N ALA A 309 9.69 10.38 -4.03
CA ALA A 309 9.62 11.66 -3.32
C ALA A 309 8.64 12.59 -4.03
N ASP A 310 7.92 13.41 -3.25
CA ASP A 310 6.80 14.23 -3.69
C ASP A 310 7.12 15.01 -4.98
N PRO A 311 6.55 14.67 -6.15
CA PRO A 311 6.85 15.37 -7.38
C PRO A 311 6.52 16.87 -7.27
N GLU A 312 7.21 17.69 -8.07
CA GLU A 312 6.81 19.08 -8.30
C GLU A 312 6.80 19.39 -9.79
N VAL A 313 5.86 20.21 -10.22
CA VAL A 313 5.92 20.87 -11.53
C VAL A 313 6.47 22.27 -11.33
N THR A 314 7.41 22.70 -12.17
CA THR A 314 8.02 24.03 -12.14
C THR A 314 8.18 24.58 -13.56
N THR A 315 8.24 25.90 -13.72
CA THR A 315 8.85 26.53 -14.91
C THR A 315 10.37 26.49 -14.81
N GLU A 316 11.08 26.79 -15.91
CA GLU A 316 12.55 26.83 -15.96
C GLU A 316 13.16 27.68 -14.83
N HIS A 317 14.22 27.16 -14.20
CA HIS A 317 15.10 27.88 -13.28
C HIS A 317 16.45 27.15 -13.15
N LYS A 318 17.44 27.84 -12.56
CA LYS A 318 18.78 27.27 -12.35
C LYS A 318 18.78 26.28 -11.18
N PRO A 319 19.54 25.17 -11.24
CA PRO A 319 19.62 24.19 -10.14
C PRO A 319 20.02 24.79 -8.79
N HIS A 320 20.97 25.72 -8.72
CA HIS A 320 21.40 26.31 -7.44
C HIS A 320 20.45 27.41 -6.87
N VAL A 321 19.18 27.44 -7.29
CA VAL A 321 18.18 28.43 -6.86
C VAL A 321 16.97 27.71 -6.26
N ASP A 322 16.38 28.26 -5.19
CA ASP A 322 15.18 27.70 -4.57
C ASP A 322 14.02 27.60 -5.57
N SER A 323 13.47 26.39 -5.73
CA SER A 323 12.29 26.04 -6.52
C SER A 323 11.00 26.80 -6.15
N GLU A 324 10.86 27.27 -4.91
CA GLU A 324 9.58 27.67 -4.31
C GLU A 324 8.83 28.75 -5.14
N PRO A 325 9.50 29.79 -5.69
CA PRO A 325 8.85 30.76 -6.59
C PRO A 325 8.43 30.17 -7.94
N TYR A 326 9.09 29.10 -8.40
CA TYR A 326 8.92 28.50 -9.73
C TYR A 326 7.86 27.40 -9.78
N ARG A 327 7.51 26.76 -8.65
CA ARG A 327 6.46 25.72 -8.58
C ARG A 327 5.12 26.15 -9.20
N VAL A 328 4.59 25.31 -10.08
CA VAL A 328 3.26 25.45 -10.68
C VAL A 328 2.32 24.47 -9.97
N THR A 329 1.23 24.99 -9.41
CA THR A 329 0.22 24.21 -8.68
C THR A 329 -1.14 24.42 -9.32
N GLN A 330 -2.13 23.58 -9.02
CA GLN A 330 -3.49 23.75 -9.54
C GLN A 330 -4.08 25.13 -9.20
N GLU A 331 -3.75 25.66 -8.02
CA GLU A 331 -4.21 26.98 -7.56
C GLU A 331 -3.54 28.14 -8.31
N ASN A 332 -2.25 27.99 -8.67
CA ASN A 332 -1.47 29.06 -9.30
C ASN A 332 -1.34 28.92 -10.83
N LEU A 333 -1.79 27.80 -11.43
CA LEU A 333 -1.75 27.53 -12.86
C LEU A 333 -2.32 28.71 -13.67
N MET A 334 -3.56 29.10 -13.42
CA MET A 334 -4.23 30.22 -14.12
C MET A 334 -3.56 31.59 -13.91
N LYS A 335 -2.75 31.74 -12.85
CA LYS A 335 -1.95 32.96 -12.61
C LYS A 335 -0.66 32.95 -13.43
N LYS A 336 0.02 31.79 -13.51
CA LYS A 336 1.29 31.61 -14.23
C LYS A 336 1.12 31.35 -15.73
N ALA A 337 -0.02 30.81 -16.15
CA ALA A 337 -0.38 30.39 -17.52
C ALA A 337 0.02 31.40 -18.62
N LYS A 338 -0.07 32.70 -18.33
CA LYS A 338 0.25 33.79 -19.27
C LYS A 338 1.73 33.90 -19.60
N ASP A 339 2.57 33.41 -18.69
CA ASP A 339 4.03 33.50 -18.70
C ASP A 339 4.68 32.10 -18.66
N ILE A 340 3.89 31.02 -18.70
CA ILE A 340 4.36 29.64 -18.82
C ILE A 340 4.82 29.40 -20.26
N HIS A 341 6.12 29.11 -20.40
CA HIS A 341 6.75 28.78 -21.69
C HIS A 341 7.04 27.27 -21.74
N ASP A 342 7.61 26.73 -20.66
CA ASP A 342 7.82 25.32 -20.36
C ASP A 342 6.96 24.86 -19.16
N LEU A 343 6.79 23.55 -19.01
CA LEU A 343 6.63 22.93 -17.70
C LEU A 343 7.63 21.79 -17.55
N SER A 344 8.22 21.69 -16.36
CA SER A 344 9.14 20.63 -15.97
C SER A 344 8.57 19.89 -14.74
N LEU A 345 8.21 18.62 -14.90
CA LEU A 345 7.85 17.71 -13.80
C LEU A 345 9.12 17.05 -13.28
N ARG A 346 9.40 17.18 -11.99
CA ARG A 346 10.62 16.67 -11.34
C ARG A 346 10.28 15.92 -10.07
N THR A 347 11.06 14.90 -9.77
CA THR A 347 10.90 14.02 -8.60
C THR A 347 12.24 13.35 -8.30
N VAL A 348 12.34 12.70 -7.15
CA VAL A 348 13.44 11.78 -6.84
C VAL A 348 12.83 10.40 -6.62
N ILE A 349 13.31 9.40 -7.34
CA ILE A 349 12.77 8.04 -7.28
C ILE A 349 13.87 7.09 -6.83
N GLN A 350 13.64 6.46 -5.68
CA GLN A 350 14.58 5.56 -5.03
C GLN A 350 14.02 4.14 -5.03
N ASN A 351 14.75 3.22 -5.63
CA ASN A 351 14.43 1.80 -5.58
C ASN A 351 14.90 1.20 -4.25
N LEU A 352 14.04 0.38 -3.68
CA LEU A 352 14.15 -0.29 -2.39
C LEU A 352 14.30 -1.82 -2.56
N SER A 353 14.09 -2.33 -3.78
CA SER A 353 14.16 -3.74 -4.15
C SER A 353 15.45 -4.11 -4.90
N ASP A 354 15.79 -5.40 -4.88
CA ASP A 354 16.98 -5.99 -5.53
C ASP A 354 16.81 -6.20 -7.06
N ARG A 355 15.64 -5.85 -7.61
CA ARG A 355 15.32 -5.88 -9.04
C ARG A 355 15.30 -4.48 -9.65
N GLU A 356 15.59 -4.39 -10.94
CA GLU A 356 15.36 -3.16 -11.71
C GLU A 356 13.85 -2.87 -11.81
N ARG A 357 13.48 -1.59 -11.83
CA ARG A 357 12.09 -1.12 -11.97
C ARG A 357 11.99 -0.10 -13.10
N THR A 358 10.81 0.04 -13.70
CA THR A 358 10.55 1.09 -14.70
C THR A 358 9.36 1.95 -14.30
N VAL A 359 9.51 3.26 -14.47
CA VAL A 359 8.52 4.27 -14.07
C VAL A 359 8.27 5.24 -15.22
N LYS A 360 7.03 5.70 -15.38
CA LYS A 360 6.63 6.67 -16.39
C LYS A 360 6.30 8.00 -15.71
N LEU A 361 6.97 9.08 -16.10
CA LEU A 361 6.48 10.43 -15.81
C LEU A 361 5.44 10.81 -16.86
N VAL A 362 4.38 11.49 -16.43
CA VAL A 362 3.30 12.03 -17.27
C VAL A 362 3.06 13.49 -16.93
N LEU A 363 3.14 14.39 -17.91
CA LEU A 363 3.00 15.83 -17.73
C LEU A 363 2.13 16.46 -18.82
N GLY A 364 1.25 17.37 -18.45
CA GLY A 364 0.52 18.20 -19.40
C GLY A 364 -0.69 18.90 -18.79
N VAL A 365 -1.63 19.31 -19.63
CA VAL A 365 -2.83 20.06 -19.22
C VAL A 365 -4.07 19.43 -19.87
N VAL A 366 -5.06 19.09 -19.06
CA VAL A 366 -6.39 18.68 -19.53
C VAL A 366 -7.41 19.79 -19.28
N LYS A 367 -8.42 19.86 -20.14
CA LYS A 367 -9.52 20.81 -20.07
C LYS A 367 -10.52 20.44 -18.97
N ALA A 368 -11.47 21.33 -18.71
CA ALA A 368 -12.58 21.10 -17.79
C ALA A 368 -13.46 19.88 -18.14
N ASP A 369 -13.56 19.52 -19.44
CA ASP A 369 -14.30 18.34 -19.94
C ASP A 369 -13.50 17.02 -19.83
N GLY A 370 -12.20 17.09 -19.50
CA GLY A 370 -11.29 15.94 -19.39
C GLY A 370 -10.42 15.69 -20.61
N GLU A 371 -10.68 16.33 -21.75
CA GLU A 371 -9.83 16.18 -22.94
C GLU A 371 -8.49 16.91 -22.77
N PRO A 372 -7.36 16.33 -23.23
CA PRO A 372 -6.09 17.06 -23.27
C PRO A 372 -6.19 18.37 -24.08
N ARG A 373 -5.47 19.42 -23.65
CA ARG A 373 -5.24 20.59 -24.51
C ARG A 373 -4.31 20.24 -25.66
N GLU A 374 -3.22 19.54 -25.34
CA GLU A 374 -2.32 18.86 -26.26
C GLU A 374 -1.98 17.47 -25.67
N PRO A 375 -1.56 16.49 -26.49
CA PRO A 375 -1.21 15.16 -26.01
C PRO A 375 -0.24 15.22 -24.83
N LEU A 376 -0.59 14.56 -23.72
CA LEU A 376 0.24 14.55 -22.52
C LEU A 376 1.63 14.01 -22.86
N LYS A 377 2.66 14.74 -22.41
CA LYS A 377 4.04 14.30 -22.49
C LYS A 377 4.20 13.08 -21.58
N GLU A 378 4.74 12.00 -22.12
CA GLU A 378 5.09 10.79 -21.38
C GLU A 378 6.55 10.41 -21.64
N GLU A 379 7.28 9.98 -20.61
CA GLU A 379 8.62 9.41 -20.75
C GLU A 379 8.86 8.33 -19.69
N VAL A 380 9.53 7.24 -20.09
CA VAL A 380 9.80 6.08 -19.23
C VAL A 380 11.26 6.08 -18.79
N PHE A 381 11.48 6.02 -17.49
CA PHE A 381 12.79 5.99 -16.85
C PHE A 381 13.01 4.63 -16.17
N THR A 382 14.22 4.12 -16.28
CA THR A 382 14.67 2.92 -15.55
C THR A 382 15.25 3.33 -14.20
N VAL A 383 14.77 2.71 -13.12
CA VAL A 383 15.31 2.85 -11.76
C VAL A 383 16.20 1.62 -11.48
N PRO A 384 17.53 1.77 -11.31
CA PRO A 384 18.42 0.64 -11.10
C PRO A 384 18.07 -0.18 -9.85
N ALA A 385 18.45 -1.45 -9.83
CA ALA A 385 18.32 -2.35 -8.68
C ALA A 385 19.16 -1.89 -7.47
N LEU A 386 18.62 -2.06 -6.24
CA LEU A 386 19.37 -1.86 -5.01
C LEU A 386 20.36 -3.02 -4.79
N THR A 387 21.57 -2.85 -5.34
CA THR A 387 22.67 -3.83 -5.26
C THR A 387 23.76 -3.47 -4.25
N LYS A 388 23.68 -2.27 -3.66
CA LYS A 388 24.57 -1.76 -2.61
C LYS A 388 23.74 -1.03 -1.56
N ASN A 389 23.90 -1.42 -0.31
CA ASN A 389 23.21 -0.80 0.82
C ASN A 389 24.03 0.37 1.39
N GLY A 390 23.44 1.19 2.26
CA GLY A 390 24.15 2.23 3.02
C GLY A 390 24.28 3.61 2.35
N ASN A 391 24.39 3.67 1.02
CA ASN A 391 24.48 4.91 0.22
C ASN A 391 23.09 5.48 -0.16
N MET A 392 22.98 6.81 -0.22
CA MET A 392 21.77 7.54 -0.64
C MET A 392 21.59 7.55 -2.17
N GLU A 393 22.71 7.61 -2.92
CA GLU A 393 22.75 7.76 -4.37
C GLU A 393 22.59 6.44 -5.14
N ASP A 394 23.01 5.32 -4.57
CA ASP A 394 22.83 4.00 -5.21
C ASP A 394 21.33 3.70 -5.38
N ALA A 395 20.97 3.16 -6.54
CA ALA A 395 19.58 2.85 -6.93
C ALA A 395 18.59 4.04 -6.81
N CYS A 396 19.09 5.27 -7.01
CA CYS A 396 18.31 6.51 -7.03
C CYS A 396 18.37 7.16 -8.43
N ILE A 397 17.26 7.73 -8.88
CA ILE A 397 17.20 8.56 -10.11
C ILE A 397 16.52 9.91 -9.86
N TYR A 398 16.89 10.87 -10.70
CA TYR A 398 16.49 12.28 -10.61
C TYR A 398 15.77 12.73 -11.90
N PRO A 399 14.66 12.07 -12.30
CA PRO A 399 14.04 12.29 -13.59
C PRO A 399 13.38 13.68 -13.66
N THR A 400 13.58 14.32 -14.81
CA THR A 400 12.93 15.57 -15.19
C THR A 400 12.24 15.34 -16.51
N LEU A 401 10.92 15.51 -16.55
CA LEU A 401 10.14 15.47 -17.78
C LEU A 401 9.74 16.89 -18.17
N VAL A 402 10.24 17.36 -19.31
CA VAL A 402 9.92 18.70 -19.84
C VAL A 402 8.84 18.60 -20.92
N PHE A 403 7.90 19.53 -20.87
CA PHE A 403 6.80 19.70 -21.81
C PHE A 403 6.91 21.08 -22.49
N ASP A 404 7.47 21.06 -23.71
CA ASP A 404 7.82 22.23 -24.52
C ASP A 404 6.94 22.35 -25.78
N PRO A 405 6.58 23.57 -26.23
CA PRO A 405 6.36 24.79 -25.48
C PRO A 405 4.85 25.09 -25.37
N ILE A 406 4.39 25.45 -24.18
CA ILE A 406 2.96 25.70 -23.89
C ILE A 406 2.50 27.12 -24.35
N GLN A 407 3.44 27.91 -24.85
CA GLN A 407 3.25 29.32 -25.20
C GLN A 407 2.14 29.51 -26.25
N GLY A 408 1.00 30.07 -25.83
CA GLY A 408 -0.16 30.31 -26.69
C GLY A 408 -1.30 29.32 -26.51
N MET A 409 -1.22 28.36 -25.58
CA MET A 409 -2.44 27.70 -25.07
C MET A 409 -3.32 28.74 -24.35
N ASP A 410 -4.52 29.00 -24.89
CA ASP A 410 -5.56 29.73 -24.18
C ASP A 410 -6.08 28.87 -23.01
N PHE A 411 -5.42 28.95 -21.85
CA PHE A 411 -5.87 28.30 -20.62
C PHE A 411 -7.24 28.84 -20.17
N GLU A 412 -8.15 27.96 -19.76
CA GLU A 412 -9.52 28.31 -19.37
C GLU A 412 -9.82 27.91 -17.91
N PRO A 413 -10.69 28.66 -17.19
CA PRO A 413 -11.08 28.30 -15.84
C PRO A 413 -11.77 26.93 -15.76
N GLY A 414 -11.08 25.95 -15.17
CA GLY A 414 -11.52 24.55 -15.07
C GLY A 414 -10.50 23.55 -15.63
N ASP A 415 -9.49 24.03 -16.35
CA ASP A 415 -8.30 23.25 -16.72
C ASP A 415 -7.60 22.64 -15.50
N LYS A 416 -6.98 21.48 -15.69
CA LYS A 416 -6.23 20.77 -14.66
C LYS A 416 -4.82 20.49 -15.14
N LEU A 417 -3.84 20.81 -14.30
CA LEU A 417 -2.46 20.37 -14.46
C LEU A 417 -2.38 18.86 -14.17
N VAL A 418 -1.73 18.12 -15.07
CA VAL A 418 -1.37 16.71 -14.89
C VAL A 418 0.13 16.65 -14.67
N GLY A 419 0.56 16.00 -13.59
CA GLY A 419 1.96 15.83 -13.24
C GLY A 419 2.10 14.59 -12.36
N GLU A 420 2.32 13.44 -12.98
CA GLU A 420 2.20 12.13 -12.33
C GLU A 420 3.45 11.29 -12.54
N VAL A 421 3.76 10.46 -11.54
CA VAL A 421 4.72 9.36 -11.64
C VAL A 421 3.90 8.07 -11.57
N ARG A 422 4.00 7.25 -12.60
CA ARG A 422 3.31 5.95 -12.70
C ARG A 422 4.31 4.81 -12.72
N ASP A 423 3.92 3.64 -12.23
CA ASP A 423 4.62 2.41 -12.55
C ASP A 423 4.41 2.09 -14.05
N ALA A 424 5.47 1.70 -14.77
CA ALA A 424 5.36 1.52 -16.22
C ALA A 424 4.71 0.18 -16.63
N GLU A 425 4.64 -0.82 -15.73
CA GLU A 425 4.06 -2.14 -15.97
C GLU A 425 2.57 -2.17 -15.58
N SER A 426 2.26 -1.82 -14.31
CA SER A 426 0.88 -1.82 -13.79
C SER A 426 0.06 -0.60 -14.24
N ARG A 427 0.73 0.50 -14.58
CA ARG A 427 0.15 1.83 -14.87
C ARG A 427 -0.46 2.54 -13.66
N GLU A 428 -0.25 2.02 -12.47
CA GLU A 428 -0.64 2.63 -11.20
C GLU A 428 0.05 3.99 -11.00
N VAL A 429 -0.64 4.95 -10.38
CA VAL A 429 -0.08 6.28 -10.07
C VAL A 429 0.63 6.21 -8.71
N LEU A 430 1.96 6.13 -8.74
CA LEU A 430 2.83 6.05 -7.56
C LEU A 430 2.91 7.39 -6.80
N ALA A 431 2.85 8.52 -7.53
CA ALA A 431 2.78 9.85 -6.94
C ALA A 431 2.22 10.89 -7.92
N THR A 432 1.83 12.06 -7.41
CA THR A 432 1.45 13.23 -8.22
C THR A 432 2.14 14.49 -7.70
N TYR A 433 2.16 15.55 -8.49
CA TYR A 433 2.67 16.88 -8.10
C TYR A 433 1.91 17.57 -6.95
N GLN A 434 0.83 16.96 -6.46
CA GLN A 434 0.08 17.40 -5.28
C GLN A 434 0.59 16.61 -4.07
N GLU A 435 0.87 17.31 -2.96
CA GLU A 435 1.31 16.68 -1.70
C GLU A 435 0.36 15.53 -1.30
N PRO A 436 0.88 14.38 -0.83
CA PRO A 436 0.04 13.26 -0.44
C PRO A 436 -0.93 13.66 0.68
N ALA A 437 -2.23 13.53 0.39
CA ALA A 437 -3.26 13.68 1.40
C ALA A 437 -3.37 12.39 2.22
N TYR A 438 -3.56 12.52 3.52
CA TYR A 438 -3.79 11.42 4.45
C TYR A 438 -5.15 11.57 5.14
N ASP A 439 -5.79 10.45 5.45
CA ASP A 439 -6.89 10.40 6.42
C ASP A 439 -6.38 9.81 7.75
N THR A 440 -6.85 10.34 8.88
CA THR A 440 -6.53 9.80 10.21
C THR A 440 -7.53 8.72 10.58
N TYR A 441 -7.07 7.47 10.59
CA TYR A 441 -7.85 6.32 11.05
C TYR A 441 -7.73 6.14 12.56
N HIS A 442 -8.84 5.77 13.19
CA HIS A 442 -8.92 5.43 14.61
C HIS A 442 -8.95 3.91 14.75
N VAL A 443 -7.86 3.32 15.24
CA VAL A 443 -7.67 1.86 15.29
C VAL A 443 -7.87 1.35 16.73
N ASP A 444 -8.96 0.64 16.96
CA ASP A 444 -9.26 -0.05 18.22
C ASP A 444 -8.85 -1.52 18.13
N TYR A 445 -8.13 -2.02 19.13
CA TYR A 445 -7.77 -3.43 19.29
C TYR A 445 -8.71 -4.07 20.32
N LEU A 446 -9.60 -4.94 19.87
CA LEU A 446 -10.71 -5.49 20.64
C LEU A 446 -10.65 -7.02 20.72
N LEU A 447 -11.18 -7.59 21.80
CA LEU A 447 -11.51 -9.01 21.89
C LEU A 447 -12.79 -9.32 21.09
N GLU A 448 -13.05 -10.59 20.77
CA GLU A 448 -14.23 -11.04 20.02
C GLU A 448 -15.59 -10.63 20.64
N ASP A 449 -15.64 -10.33 21.94
CA ASP A 449 -16.84 -9.85 22.64
C ASP A 449 -17.04 -8.32 22.57
N GLY A 450 -16.03 -7.59 22.08
CA GLY A 450 -16.01 -6.13 21.94
C GLY A 450 -15.30 -5.36 23.06
N GLN A 451 -14.72 -6.01 24.06
CA GLN A 451 -13.88 -5.34 25.06
C GLN A 451 -12.51 -4.95 24.46
N SER A 452 -11.90 -3.87 24.93
CA SER A 452 -10.53 -3.49 24.53
C SER A 452 -9.50 -4.48 25.09
N ILE A 453 -8.46 -4.80 24.31
CA ILE A 453 -7.35 -5.64 24.78
C ILE A 453 -6.57 -4.90 25.90
N PRO A 454 -6.19 -5.57 27.01
CA PRO A 454 -5.37 -4.97 28.06
C PRO A 454 -4.12 -4.24 27.53
N ASN A 455 -3.78 -3.10 28.15
CA ASN A 455 -2.68 -2.21 27.77
C ASN A 455 -2.69 -1.69 26.31
N THR A 456 -3.80 -1.82 25.58
CA THR A 456 -3.99 -1.14 24.28
C THR A 456 -4.78 0.16 24.44
N SER A 457 -4.74 1.03 23.42
CA SER A 457 -5.57 2.23 23.32
C SER A 457 -5.78 2.57 21.84
N THR A 458 -6.89 3.25 21.50
CA THR A 458 -7.19 3.68 20.13
C THR A 458 -6.02 4.42 19.48
N THR A 459 -5.36 3.78 18.51
CA THR A 459 -4.27 4.41 17.74
C THR A 459 -4.83 5.43 16.76
N GLN A 460 -4.14 6.56 16.57
CA GLN A 460 -4.38 7.46 15.45
C GLN A 460 -3.36 7.16 14.36
N LEU A 461 -3.80 6.47 13.30
CA LEU A 461 -2.97 6.01 12.21
C LEU A 461 -3.21 6.87 10.97
N LEU A 462 -2.17 7.48 10.43
CA LEU A 462 -2.26 8.19 9.14
C LEU A 462 -2.06 7.18 8.00
N LEU A 463 -3.05 7.08 7.12
CA LEU A 463 -2.98 6.30 5.88
C LEU A 463 -3.32 7.20 4.69
N PRO A 464 -2.80 6.91 3.49
CA PRO A 464 -3.14 7.68 2.29
C PRO A 464 -4.65 7.84 2.11
N LYS A 465 -5.04 9.03 1.64
CA LYS A 465 -6.44 9.45 1.60
C LYS A 465 -7.27 8.54 0.70
N GLY A 466 -8.37 8.03 1.25
CA GLY A 466 -9.24 7.09 0.53
C GLY A 466 -8.67 5.68 0.37
N CYS A 467 -7.61 5.29 1.10
CA CYS A 467 -7.14 3.90 1.15
C CYS A 467 -8.31 2.92 1.28
N SER A 468 -8.33 1.92 0.40
CA SER A 468 -9.33 0.87 0.39
C SER A 468 -9.08 -0.15 1.53
N ALA A 469 -9.94 -1.16 1.67
CA ALA A 469 -9.82 -2.10 2.78
C ALA A 469 -8.80 -3.21 2.49
N GLU A 470 -8.51 -3.46 1.21
CA GLU A 470 -7.35 -4.15 0.62
C GLU A 470 -6.06 -3.78 1.33
N PHE A 471 -5.68 -2.51 1.18
CA PHE A 471 -4.45 -1.95 1.64
C PHE A 471 -4.34 -2.06 3.16
N ILE A 472 -5.46 -1.85 3.86
CA ILE A 472 -5.49 -2.01 5.31
C ILE A 472 -5.29 -3.50 5.69
N GLN A 473 -5.91 -4.44 4.95
CA GLN A 473 -5.84 -5.89 5.19
C GLN A 473 -4.44 -6.48 4.97
N GLU A 474 -3.71 -6.00 3.95
CA GLU A 474 -2.30 -6.36 3.71
C GLU A 474 -1.44 -6.11 4.97
N TRP A 475 -1.70 -5.01 5.69
CA TRP A 475 -0.96 -4.58 6.88
C TRP A 475 -1.68 -4.89 8.20
N LEU A 476 -2.62 -5.85 8.26
CA LEU A 476 -3.25 -6.22 9.53
C LEU A 476 -2.32 -7.08 10.41
N PRO A 477 -2.04 -6.68 11.65
CA PRO A 477 -1.19 -7.46 12.55
C PRO A 477 -1.92 -8.73 12.98
N GLN A 478 -1.31 -9.87 12.70
CA GLN A 478 -1.90 -11.19 12.96
C GLN A 478 -2.00 -11.52 14.47
N ARG A 479 -1.30 -10.77 15.32
CA ARG A 479 -1.37 -10.86 16.77
C ARG A 479 -1.26 -9.47 17.43
N VAL A 480 -2.03 -9.23 18.48
CA VAL A 480 -1.92 -8.05 19.37
C VAL A 480 -2.16 -8.51 20.81
N GLY A 481 -1.31 -8.11 21.76
CA GLY A 481 -1.48 -8.46 23.18
C GLY A 481 -1.50 -9.97 23.49
N GLY A 482 -0.89 -10.80 22.63
CA GLY A 482 -0.91 -12.27 22.75
C GLY A 482 -2.17 -12.93 22.16
N HIS A 483 -3.10 -12.15 21.61
CA HIS A 483 -4.35 -12.61 21.02
C HIS A 483 -4.27 -12.63 19.49
N ASP A 484 -4.80 -13.69 18.88
CA ASP A 484 -4.70 -13.92 17.44
C ASP A 484 -5.83 -13.23 16.67
N PHE A 485 -5.51 -12.63 15.52
CA PHE A 485 -6.46 -11.89 14.70
C PHE A 485 -7.62 -12.76 14.20
N VAL A 486 -8.81 -12.16 14.10
CA VAL A 486 -10.04 -12.81 13.62
C VAL A 486 -10.66 -12.06 12.45
N ARG A 487 -10.82 -10.74 12.57
CA ARG A 487 -11.59 -9.92 11.60
C ARG A 487 -11.40 -8.42 11.85
N MET A 488 -11.59 -7.63 10.81
CA MET A 488 -11.70 -6.16 10.87
C MET A 488 -13.14 -5.73 10.62
N GLU A 489 -13.64 -4.75 11.39
CA GLU A 489 -14.76 -3.89 10.98
C GLU A 489 -14.23 -2.50 10.64
N ARG A 490 -14.75 -1.90 9.56
CA ARG A 490 -14.45 -0.51 9.16
C ARG A 490 -15.76 0.29 9.08
N ASP A 491 -15.78 1.44 9.74
CA ASP A 491 -16.86 2.44 9.65
C ASP A 491 -16.24 3.81 9.33
N GLY A 492 -16.19 4.14 8.03
CA GLY A 492 -15.45 5.30 7.52
C GLY A 492 -13.96 5.23 7.85
N LEU A 493 -13.55 6.00 8.88
CA LEU A 493 -12.19 6.07 9.40
C LEU A 493 -11.99 5.32 10.73
N ALA A 494 -13.05 4.77 11.34
CA ALA A 494 -12.91 3.87 12.49
C ALA A 494 -12.58 2.45 12.01
N LEU A 495 -11.50 1.86 12.54
CA LEU A 495 -11.07 0.48 12.30
C LEU A 495 -11.13 -0.27 13.63
N ARG A 496 -12.03 -1.23 13.74
CA ARG A 496 -12.18 -2.07 14.95
C ARG A 496 -11.63 -3.46 14.60
N LEU A 497 -10.44 -3.74 15.10
CA LEU A 497 -9.70 -4.98 14.85
C LEU A 497 -10.00 -5.97 15.97
N PHE A 498 -10.58 -7.12 15.63
CA PHE A 498 -11.02 -8.12 16.59
C PHE A 498 -10.05 -9.30 16.65
N TYR A 499 -9.68 -9.67 17.87
CA TYR A 499 -8.77 -10.75 18.20
C TYR A 499 -9.46 -11.75 19.12
N ARG A 500 -9.10 -13.02 18.98
CA ARG A 500 -9.62 -14.12 19.78
C ARG A 500 -8.87 -14.20 21.09
N GLN A 501 -9.60 -14.26 22.22
CA GLN A 501 -9.00 -14.50 23.52
C GLN A 501 -8.46 -15.93 23.58
N THR A 502 -7.23 -16.09 23.11
CA THR A 502 -6.31 -17.15 23.53
C THR A 502 -6.28 -17.16 25.07
N ALA A 503 -6.53 -18.31 25.68
CA ALA A 503 -6.60 -18.39 27.14
C ALA A 503 -5.23 -18.10 27.75
N GLN A 504 -5.13 -17.01 28.54
CA GLN A 504 -3.91 -16.67 29.27
C GLN A 504 -3.68 -17.61 30.46
N ILE A 505 -3.26 -18.82 30.14
CA ILE A 505 -2.14 -19.40 30.88
C ILE A 505 -0.94 -18.51 30.52
N ALA A 506 -0.16 -18.07 31.51
CA ALA A 506 1.09 -17.34 31.25
C ALA A 506 1.88 -18.07 30.14
N PRO A 507 2.28 -17.38 29.06
CA PRO A 507 2.59 -18.03 27.80
C PRO A 507 3.64 -19.12 28.02
N PRO A 508 3.39 -20.38 27.59
CA PRO A 508 4.31 -21.47 27.83
C PRO A 508 5.65 -21.04 27.25
N GLU A 509 6.71 -21.05 28.08
CA GLU A 509 8.02 -20.55 27.68
C GLU A 509 8.41 -21.21 26.36
N LYS A 510 8.38 -20.46 25.23
CA LYS A 510 8.66 -21.05 23.92
C LYS A 510 10.05 -21.69 24.07
N PRO A 511 10.22 -22.98 23.73
CA PRO A 511 11.40 -23.74 24.14
C PRO A 511 12.67 -22.95 23.83
N LYS A 512 13.49 -22.72 24.86
CA LYS A 512 14.68 -21.89 24.70
C LYS A 512 15.56 -22.51 23.62
N LEU A 513 15.93 -21.70 22.64
CA LEU A 513 16.91 -22.05 21.62
C LEU A 513 18.27 -22.17 22.34
N GLU A 514 18.78 -23.38 22.42
CA GLU A 514 20.10 -23.69 22.98
C GLU A 514 20.97 -24.40 21.94
N GLY A 515 22.27 -24.17 21.99
CA GLY A 515 23.24 -24.63 21.00
C GLY A 515 24.47 -23.72 20.97
N THR A 516 25.43 -24.01 20.10
CA THR A 516 26.61 -23.16 19.89
C THR A 516 26.68 -22.74 18.42
N VAL A 517 26.62 -21.42 18.16
CA VAL A 517 26.79 -20.86 16.82
C VAL A 517 28.27 -20.55 16.59
N THR A 518 28.83 -21.08 15.51
CA THR A 518 30.22 -20.82 15.10
C THR A 518 30.27 -20.26 13.69
N ILE A 519 31.19 -19.33 13.44
CA ILE A 519 31.45 -18.83 12.08
C ILE A 519 32.58 -19.67 11.48
N ILE A 520 32.26 -20.42 10.43
CA ILE A 520 33.23 -21.16 9.62
C ILE A 520 33.56 -20.35 8.37
N GLY A 521 34.84 -20.10 8.14
CA GLY A 521 35.36 -19.35 7.00
C GLY A 521 36.55 -18.49 7.42
N THR A 522 37.11 -17.75 6.47
CA THR A 522 38.14 -16.73 6.77
C THR A 522 37.46 -15.36 6.74
N PRO A 523 37.45 -14.58 7.85
CA PRO A 523 36.82 -13.27 7.91
C PRO A 523 37.63 -12.26 7.10
N LYS A 524 37.40 -12.24 5.79
CA LYS A 524 38.03 -11.35 4.81
C LYS A 524 37.02 -10.90 3.77
N TYR A 525 37.26 -9.72 3.20
CA TYR A 525 36.55 -9.24 2.03
C TYR A 525 36.44 -10.31 0.94
N ASN A 526 35.24 -10.50 0.39
CA ASN A 526 34.94 -11.44 -0.70
C ASN A 526 35.29 -12.92 -0.40
N GLN A 527 35.28 -13.33 0.87
CA GLN A 527 35.40 -14.73 1.31
C GLN A 527 34.12 -15.15 2.05
N PRO A 528 33.50 -16.31 1.72
CA PRO A 528 32.27 -16.72 2.36
C PRO A 528 32.49 -17.16 3.82
N LEU A 529 31.61 -16.68 4.68
CA LEU A 529 31.42 -17.09 6.08
C LEU A 529 30.13 -17.91 6.18
N THR A 530 30.13 -18.95 7.02
CA THR A 530 29.01 -19.89 7.19
C THR A 530 28.70 -20.08 8.68
N ALA A 531 27.45 -19.93 9.08
CA ALA A 531 26.98 -19.98 10.46
C ALA A 531 26.56 -21.40 10.87
N THR A 532 27.42 -22.13 11.59
CA THR A 532 27.18 -23.54 11.94
C THR A 532 26.49 -23.72 13.30
N VAL A 533 25.32 -24.34 13.23
CA VAL A 533 24.40 -24.87 14.26
C VAL A 533 24.83 -26.12 15.06
N THR A 534 25.62 -26.06 16.15
CA THR A 534 25.86 -27.27 16.99
C THR A 534 24.97 -27.36 18.23
N ASP A 535 24.77 -28.58 18.71
CA ASP A 535 24.08 -28.89 19.99
C ASP A 535 22.63 -28.38 20.10
N LEU A 536 22.00 -28.17 18.93
CA LEU A 536 20.71 -27.51 18.77
C LEU A 536 19.58 -28.19 19.54
N THR A 537 19.00 -27.44 20.46
CA THR A 537 17.78 -27.79 21.22
C THR A 537 16.76 -26.64 21.07
N PRO A 538 15.49 -26.92 20.75
CA PRO A 538 14.92 -28.23 20.41
C PRO A 538 15.40 -28.76 19.05
N ALA A 539 15.63 -30.07 18.96
CA ALA A 539 16.12 -30.70 17.74
C ALA A 539 15.10 -30.61 16.60
N GLY A 540 15.54 -30.14 15.43
CA GLY A 540 14.68 -29.91 14.26
C GLY A 540 13.97 -28.55 14.24
N ALA A 541 14.39 -27.59 15.09
CA ALA A 541 13.97 -26.20 14.96
C ALA A 541 14.38 -25.62 13.59
N GLU A 542 13.47 -24.90 12.93
CA GLU A 542 13.71 -24.23 11.65
C GLU A 542 14.44 -22.91 11.89
N LEU A 543 15.72 -22.86 11.50
CA LEU A 543 16.64 -21.78 11.87
C LEU A 543 16.55 -20.59 10.92
N THR A 544 16.39 -19.39 11.50
CA THR A 544 16.49 -18.11 10.81
C THR A 544 17.75 -17.37 11.24
N TYR A 545 18.57 -16.98 10.27
CA TYR A 545 19.88 -16.35 10.47
C TYR A 545 19.77 -14.84 10.27
N GLN A 546 20.65 -14.08 10.93
CA GLN A 546 20.79 -12.65 10.72
C GLN A 546 22.23 -12.22 11.06
N TRP A 547 22.97 -11.72 10.08
CA TRP A 547 24.34 -11.24 10.28
C TRP A 547 24.36 -9.76 10.72
N TYR A 548 25.41 -9.34 11.42
CA TYR A 548 25.61 -8.00 11.99
C TYR A 548 27.06 -7.53 11.79
N HIS A 549 27.28 -6.22 11.62
CA HIS A 549 28.60 -5.58 11.67
C HIS A 549 28.62 -4.43 12.69
N ASP A 550 29.58 -4.42 13.63
CA ASP A 550 29.63 -3.45 14.75
C ASP A 550 28.26 -3.27 15.47
N ASP A 551 27.55 -4.38 15.74
CA ASP A 551 26.15 -4.47 16.21
C ASP A 551 25.06 -3.83 15.30
N GLU A 552 25.39 -3.20 14.16
CA GLU A 552 24.41 -2.82 13.14
C GLU A 552 24.03 -4.04 12.25
N ARG A 553 22.75 -4.14 11.88
CA ARG A 553 22.20 -5.27 11.09
C ARG A 553 22.80 -5.30 9.68
N ILE A 554 23.24 -6.46 9.19
CA ILE A 554 23.64 -6.69 7.78
C ILE A 554 22.45 -7.19 6.94
N LEU A 555 22.41 -6.82 5.67
CA LEU A 555 21.17 -6.41 5.01
C LEU A 555 20.92 -7.28 3.78
N GLY A 556 19.84 -8.06 3.81
CA GLY A 556 19.68 -9.26 2.97
C GLY A 556 20.53 -10.45 3.44
N ALA A 557 21.40 -10.27 4.44
CA ALA A 557 22.20 -11.32 5.06
C ALA A 557 21.40 -12.11 6.11
N SER A 558 20.34 -12.79 5.64
CA SER A 558 19.42 -13.60 6.45
C SER A 558 19.60 -15.12 6.25
N LYS A 559 20.68 -15.52 5.58
CA LYS A 559 21.02 -16.92 5.23
C LYS A 559 22.12 -17.45 6.14
N GLU A 560 22.24 -18.78 6.18
CA GLU A 560 23.36 -19.49 6.83
C GLU A 560 24.74 -18.97 6.37
N THR A 561 24.85 -18.52 5.11
CA THR A 561 26.07 -17.96 4.52
C THR A 561 26.02 -16.45 4.35
N TYR A 562 27.11 -15.75 4.69
CA TYR A 562 27.38 -14.35 4.33
C TYR A 562 28.71 -14.23 3.57
N THR A 563 28.93 -13.14 2.84
CA THR A 563 30.21 -12.84 2.18
C THR A 563 30.54 -11.36 2.42
N PRO A 564 31.57 -11.03 3.21
CA PRO A 564 31.85 -9.65 3.57
C PRO A 564 32.18 -8.76 2.38
N THR A 565 31.61 -7.56 2.43
CA THR A 565 31.74 -6.48 1.46
C THR A 565 32.91 -5.56 1.79
N ALA A 566 33.14 -4.53 0.97
CA ALA A 566 34.13 -3.50 1.28
C ALA A 566 33.75 -2.65 2.51
N GLU A 567 32.45 -2.54 2.85
CA GLU A 567 31.98 -1.78 4.03
C GLU A 567 32.19 -2.51 5.36
N ASP A 568 32.57 -3.78 5.32
CA ASP A 568 32.84 -4.61 6.51
C ASP A 568 34.30 -4.55 6.94
N ILE A 569 35.20 -4.06 6.09
CA ILE A 569 36.65 -4.12 6.31
C ILE A 569 37.05 -3.31 7.55
N GLY A 570 37.61 -3.99 8.54
CA GLY A 570 38.00 -3.44 9.84
C GLY A 570 36.91 -3.49 10.91
N LYS A 571 35.67 -3.83 10.56
CA LYS A 571 34.54 -4.01 11.49
C LYS A 571 34.56 -5.39 12.14
N SER A 572 33.92 -5.52 13.29
CA SER A 572 33.54 -6.84 13.80
C SER A 572 32.30 -7.35 13.06
N VAL A 573 32.24 -8.65 12.78
CA VAL A 573 31.08 -9.32 12.18
C VAL A 573 30.67 -10.50 13.06
N HIS A 574 29.38 -10.63 13.34
CA HIS A 574 28.81 -11.79 14.01
C HIS A 574 27.49 -12.22 13.36
N VAL A 575 26.98 -13.39 13.74
CA VAL A 575 25.69 -13.90 13.28
C VAL A 575 24.82 -14.30 14.47
N ALA A 576 23.57 -13.83 14.43
CA ALA A 576 22.49 -14.23 15.29
C ALA A 576 21.67 -15.34 14.62
N VAL A 577 21.25 -16.33 15.39
CA VAL A 577 20.36 -17.40 14.94
C VAL A 577 19.18 -17.50 15.89
N SER A 578 17.99 -17.54 15.30
CA SER A 578 16.67 -17.64 15.93
C SER A 578 15.90 -18.80 15.29
N ALA A 579 14.71 -19.15 15.80
CA ALA A 579 13.84 -20.14 15.19
C ALA A 579 12.36 -19.82 15.43
N GLU A 580 11.50 -20.16 14.48
CA GLU A 580 10.10 -19.70 14.39
C GLU A 580 9.15 -20.20 15.52
N LYS A 581 9.66 -20.99 16.49
CA LYS A 581 8.88 -21.61 17.59
C LYS A 581 9.68 -21.69 18.91
N CYS A 582 10.66 -20.81 19.14
CA CYS A 582 11.65 -20.89 20.21
C CYS A 582 11.94 -19.51 20.85
N THR A 583 12.32 -19.47 22.13
CA THR A 583 12.79 -18.22 22.77
C THR A 583 14.30 -18.06 22.70
N GLY A 584 14.75 -16.81 22.65
CA GLY A 584 16.16 -16.48 22.69
C GLY A 584 16.86 -16.60 21.33
N VAL A 585 18.10 -16.10 21.31
CA VAL A 585 18.90 -15.95 20.09
C VAL A 585 20.31 -16.44 20.39
N LEU A 586 20.81 -17.36 19.58
CA LEU A 586 22.18 -17.82 19.66
C LEU A 586 23.06 -16.86 18.84
N LYS A 587 24.04 -16.22 19.48
CA LYS A 587 25.06 -15.40 18.80
C LYS A 587 26.35 -16.19 18.63
N SER A 588 27.06 -15.98 17.52
CA SER A 588 28.47 -16.35 17.39
C SER A 588 29.37 -15.45 18.23
N GLU A 589 30.63 -15.84 18.41
CA GLU A 589 31.70 -14.88 18.66
C GLU A 589 31.84 -13.89 17.49
N GLU A 590 32.39 -12.71 17.77
CA GLU A 590 32.70 -11.69 16.77
C GLU A 590 34.02 -11.97 16.05
N VAL A 591 34.02 -11.80 14.72
CA VAL A 591 35.22 -11.93 13.88
C VAL A 591 35.46 -10.64 13.11
N THR A 592 36.65 -10.03 13.27
CA THR A 592 37.00 -8.82 12.53
C THR A 592 37.28 -9.16 11.06
N VAL A 593 36.59 -8.49 10.13
CA VAL A 593 36.81 -8.71 8.69
C VAL A 593 38.07 -7.98 8.24
N ALA A 594 39.07 -8.74 7.83
CA ALA A 594 40.31 -8.20 7.28
C ALA A 594 40.20 -7.92 5.76
N LYS A 595 41.21 -7.22 5.23
CA LYS A 595 41.39 -7.05 3.78
C LYS A 595 41.62 -8.42 3.12
N ALA A 596 41.25 -8.54 1.84
CA ALA A 596 41.52 -9.75 1.08
C ALA A 596 43.03 -9.94 0.85
N ASP A 597 43.44 -11.20 0.69
CA ASP A 597 44.85 -11.56 0.45
C ASP A 597 45.31 -11.24 -0.98
N ALA A 598 44.40 -11.34 -1.96
CA ALA A 598 44.64 -11.05 -3.35
C ALA A 598 43.35 -10.63 -4.08
N PHE A 599 43.49 -9.97 -5.23
CA PHE A 599 42.37 -9.65 -6.11
C PHE A 599 41.81 -10.90 -6.80
N LYS A 600 40.48 -10.92 -6.95
CA LYS A 600 39.74 -11.88 -7.78
C LYS A 600 39.26 -11.13 -9.02
N MET A 601 40.10 -11.10 -10.06
CA MET A 601 39.88 -10.24 -11.23
C MET A 601 38.78 -10.77 -12.16
N ALA A 602 38.03 -9.82 -12.73
CA ALA A 602 37.22 -9.95 -13.92
C ALA A 602 37.74 -8.94 -14.97
N ASP A 603 37.36 -9.10 -16.23
CA ASP A 603 37.68 -8.12 -17.28
C ASP A 603 36.81 -6.86 -17.11
N TYR A 604 37.42 -5.68 -17.29
CA TYR A 604 36.74 -4.38 -17.13
C TYR A 604 36.67 -3.63 -18.47
N ASP A 605 35.46 -3.53 -19.02
CA ASP A 605 35.13 -2.71 -20.20
C ASP A 605 34.71 -1.29 -19.77
N CYS A 606 35.50 -0.28 -20.13
CA CYS A 606 35.16 1.14 -19.98
C CYS A 606 34.64 1.71 -21.30
N GLN A 607 33.43 2.28 -21.30
CA GLN A 607 32.82 2.89 -22.49
C GLN A 607 32.79 4.42 -22.39
N MET A 608 33.14 5.11 -23.48
CA MET A 608 33.30 6.57 -23.52
C MET A 608 32.59 7.19 -24.72
N TYR A 609 32.06 8.41 -24.56
CA TYR A 609 31.18 9.07 -25.54
C TYR A 609 31.68 10.47 -25.91
N TYR A 610 31.90 10.69 -27.21
CA TYR A 610 32.26 11.99 -27.83
C TYR A 610 31.00 12.85 -28.14
N PRO A 611 31.07 14.20 -28.30
CA PRO A 611 32.19 14.97 -28.87
C PRO A 611 32.99 15.85 -27.89
N ILE A 612 34.31 15.92 -28.09
CA ILE A 612 35.26 16.67 -27.27
C ILE A 612 36.30 17.34 -28.19
N THR A 613 36.55 18.64 -28.03
CA THR A 613 37.53 19.41 -28.83
C THR A 613 38.77 19.85 -28.04
N GLU A 614 38.92 19.37 -26.81
CA GLU A 614 40.04 19.64 -25.90
C GLU A 614 40.48 18.32 -25.24
N VAL A 615 41.72 18.26 -24.77
CA VAL A 615 42.31 17.03 -24.21
C VAL A 615 41.72 16.73 -22.83
N GLN A 616 40.95 15.66 -22.70
CA GLN A 616 40.48 15.17 -21.39
C GLN A 616 41.43 14.12 -20.80
N GLU A 617 41.59 14.22 -19.49
CA GLU A 617 42.30 13.26 -18.63
C GLU A 617 41.25 12.43 -17.87
N ILE A 618 41.37 11.10 -17.91
CA ILE A 618 40.35 10.15 -17.45
C ILE A 618 40.98 9.15 -16.49
N THR A 619 40.43 9.06 -15.27
CA THR A 619 40.82 8.05 -14.27
C THR A 619 39.80 6.92 -14.18
N ALA A 620 40.27 5.68 -14.20
CA ALA A 620 39.46 4.47 -14.07
C ALA A 620 39.11 4.16 -12.61
N TYR A 621 38.19 4.95 -12.02
CA TYR A 621 37.83 4.95 -10.60
C TYR A 621 37.37 3.60 -9.98
N ASN A 622 37.11 2.56 -10.78
CA ASN A 622 36.83 1.21 -10.25
C ASN A 622 38.05 0.54 -9.56
N PHE A 623 39.26 1.10 -9.71
CA PHE A 623 40.46 0.63 -9.02
C PHE A 623 40.81 1.51 -7.81
N VAL A 624 40.33 1.12 -6.62
CA VAL A 624 40.84 1.61 -5.32
C VAL A 624 41.40 0.41 -4.52
N PRO A 625 42.63 -0.06 -4.82
CA PRO A 625 43.12 -1.35 -4.31
C PRO A 625 43.44 -1.36 -2.83
N ALA A 626 43.90 -0.22 -2.30
CA ALA A 626 44.50 -0.10 -0.97
C ALA A 626 43.53 -0.44 0.16
N ASP A 627 42.22 -0.22 -0.03
CA ASP A 627 41.19 -0.52 0.99
C ASP A 627 40.73 -1.97 0.95
N GLN A 628 40.76 -2.62 -0.22
CA GLN A 628 40.21 -3.96 -0.42
C GLN A 628 41.23 -5.10 -0.21
N VAL A 629 42.51 -4.87 -0.50
CA VAL A 629 43.58 -5.89 -0.40
C VAL A 629 44.74 -5.39 0.46
N GLN A 630 45.30 -6.28 1.28
CA GLN A 630 46.38 -5.92 2.19
C GLN A 630 47.64 -5.49 1.44
N ASP A 631 48.24 -4.37 1.85
CA ASP A 631 49.47 -3.79 1.28
C ASP A 631 49.46 -3.61 -0.26
N ALA A 632 48.27 -3.44 -0.86
CA ALA A 632 48.13 -3.34 -2.31
C ALA A 632 48.59 -1.98 -2.86
N VAL A 633 49.60 -2.02 -3.73
CA VAL A 633 50.14 -0.86 -4.47
C VAL A 633 50.02 -1.09 -5.97
N ILE A 634 49.62 -0.07 -6.71
CA ILE A 634 49.62 -0.09 -8.19
C ILE A 634 51.05 0.19 -8.68
N LYS A 635 51.60 -0.68 -9.54
CA LYS A 635 52.89 -0.45 -10.20
C LYS A 635 52.70 0.35 -11.48
N ASP A 636 52.90 1.67 -11.41
CA ASP A 636 52.90 2.52 -12.59
C ASP A 636 54.07 2.27 -13.54
N GLY A 637 53.80 2.46 -14.84
CA GLY A 637 54.75 2.20 -15.94
C GLY A 637 54.57 0.87 -16.68
N VAL A 638 53.35 0.30 -16.71
CA VAL A 638 53.08 -0.94 -17.44
C VAL A 638 53.24 -0.72 -18.96
N ARG A 639 54.10 -1.53 -19.59
CA ARG A 639 54.45 -1.42 -21.02
C ARG A 639 53.62 -2.30 -21.95
N ASP A 640 52.79 -3.18 -21.40
CA ASP A 640 51.84 -3.99 -22.14
C ASP A 640 50.57 -3.18 -22.44
N MET A 641 50.72 -2.14 -23.27
CA MET A 641 49.63 -1.36 -23.85
C MET A 641 49.42 -1.77 -25.31
N VAL A 642 48.18 -2.10 -25.67
CA VAL A 642 47.71 -2.43 -27.00
C VAL A 642 46.66 -1.40 -27.39
N ASP A 643 47.15 -0.27 -27.92
CA ASP A 643 46.35 0.75 -28.61
C ASP A 643 46.78 0.80 -30.09
N PRO A 644 46.21 -0.07 -30.94
CA PRO A 644 46.57 -0.16 -32.36
C PRO A 644 45.98 0.99 -33.20
N ASP A 645 44.99 1.68 -32.65
CA ASP A 645 44.22 2.74 -33.32
C ASP A 645 44.65 4.16 -32.90
N HIS A 646 45.56 4.24 -31.92
CA HIS A 646 46.10 5.46 -31.31
C HIS A 646 44.99 6.39 -30.79
N ILE A 647 44.06 5.82 -30.00
CA ILE A 647 42.96 6.55 -29.37
C ILE A 647 43.31 7.09 -27.96
N ILE A 648 44.43 6.68 -27.38
CA ILE A 648 44.95 7.15 -26.10
C ILE A 648 46.27 7.89 -26.32
N SER A 649 46.41 9.08 -25.73
CA SER A 649 47.69 9.76 -25.62
C SER A 649 48.55 9.10 -24.54
N THR A 650 49.81 8.86 -24.87
CA THR A 650 50.82 8.35 -23.93
C THR A 650 51.40 9.44 -23.04
N GLU A 651 51.06 10.71 -23.27
CA GLU A 651 51.46 11.82 -22.41
C GLU A 651 50.59 11.82 -21.14
N ASP A 652 51.25 11.86 -19.98
CA ASP A 652 50.66 11.66 -18.63
C ASP A 652 49.91 10.32 -18.40
N PHE A 653 50.15 9.30 -19.24
CA PHE A 653 49.58 7.96 -19.06
C PHE A 653 50.16 7.23 -17.83
N THR A 654 49.28 6.80 -16.92
CA THR A 654 49.56 5.94 -15.77
C THR A 654 48.79 4.62 -15.89
N SER A 655 48.89 3.71 -14.91
CA SER A 655 48.12 2.46 -14.95
C SER A 655 46.60 2.66 -14.88
N THR A 656 46.15 3.79 -14.34
CA THR A 656 44.72 4.06 -14.07
C THR A 656 44.24 5.41 -14.58
N THR A 657 45.13 6.34 -14.95
CA THR A 657 44.79 7.62 -15.56
C THR A 657 45.39 7.69 -16.96
N PHE A 658 44.61 8.15 -17.94
CA PHE A 658 45.05 8.29 -19.33
C PHE A 658 44.40 9.50 -19.99
N LYS A 659 45.01 10.03 -21.05
CA LYS A 659 44.42 11.07 -21.90
C LYS A 659 43.92 10.46 -23.21
N LEU A 660 42.84 11.00 -23.76
CA LEU A 660 42.42 10.65 -25.12
C LEU A 660 43.38 11.29 -26.13
N ALA A 661 43.50 10.70 -27.32
CA ALA A 661 44.30 11.28 -28.39
C ALA A 661 43.62 12.53 -29.01
N ASP A 662 44.43 13.53 -29.36
CA ASP A 662 43.98 14.78 -29.95
C ASP A 662 43.29 14.56 -31.30
N GLY A 663 42.12 15.19 -31.49
CA GLY A 663 41.44 15.24 -32.79
C GLY A 663 40.62 14.00 -33.17
N LEU A 664 40.36 13.07 -32.24
CA LEU A 664 39.44 11.94 -32.47
C LEU A 664 38.04 12.40 -32.91
N THR A 665 37.45 11.64 -33.82
CA THR A 665 36.23 12.00 -34.55
C THR A 665 35.11 10.98 -34.33
N PRO A 666 33.85 11.27 -34.74
CA PRO A 666 32.78 10.26 -34.74
C PRO A 666 33.08 9.02 -35.61
N ALA A 667 34.02 9.10 -36.56
CA ALA A 667 34.46 7.94 -37.36
C ALA A 667 35.40 6.99 -36.59
N ASP A 668 35.90 7.41 -35.43
CA ASP A 668 36.76 6.62 -34.53
C ASP A 668 35.95 5.78 -33.52
N ALA A 669 34.62 5.82 -33.59
CA ALA A 669 33.74 4.99 -32.77
C ALA A 669 33.91 3.49 -33.07
N GLY A 670 33.91 2.68 -32.02
CA GLY A 670 34.11 1.23 -32.06
C GLY A 670 35.55 0.77 -31.86
N LYS A 671 36.53 1.67 -32.00
CA LYS A 671 37.95 1.42 -31.70
C LYS A 671 38.18 1.10 -30.23
N THR A 672 39.24 0.34 -29.94
CA THR A 672 39.57 -0.14 -28.60
C THR A 672 41.05 -0.04 -28.28
N ALA A 673 41.36 0.46 -27.09
CA ALA A 673 42.68 0.39 -26.48
C ALA A 673 42.60 -0.49 -25.23
N SER A 674 43.65 -1.26 -24.94
CA SER A 674 43.71 -2.09 -23.75
C SER A 674 45.11 -2.08 -23.15
N TRP A 675 45.21 -2.20 -21.83
CA TRP A 675 46.50 -2.29 -21.15
C TRP A 675 46.40 -3.09 -19.88
N LYS A 676 47.53 -3.64 -19.45
CA LYS A 676 47.60 -4.35 -18.17
C LYS A 676 47.77 -3.38 -17.00
N VAL A 677 47.18 -3.73 -15.87
CA VAL A 677 47.42 -3.07 -14.57
C VAL A 677 48.05 -4.09 -13.65
N ILE A 678 49.26 -3.78 -13.16
CA ILE A 678 49.97 -4.64 -12.23
C ILE A 678 49.70 -4.10 -10.82
N ILE A 679 48.98 -4.89 -10.02
CA ILE A 679 48.76 -4.63 -8.60
C ILE A 679 49.66 -5.56 -7.82
N THR A 680 50.44 -5.00 -6.88
CA THR A 680 51.39 -5.77 -6.09
C THR A 680 51.06 -5.64 -4.62
N SER A 681 50.85 -6.78 -3.97
CA SER A 681 50.85 -6.90 -2.52
C SER A 681 52.16 -7.56 -2.08
N THR A 682 52.69 -7.11 -0.94
CA THR A 682 53.79 -7.74 -0.21
C THR A 682 53.53 -9.22 0.13
N THR A 683 52.25 -9.61 0.22
CA THR A 683 51.81 -10.92 0.72
C THR A 683 51.64 -11.98 -0.36
N HIS A 684 51.24 -11.58 -1.59
CA HIS A 684 50.87 -12.50 -2.67
C HIS A 684 51.66 -12.31 -3.99
N GLY A 685 52.54 -11.31 -4.07
CA GLY A 685 53.36 -11.05 -5.25
C GLY A 685 52.64 -10.27 -6.36
N ASP A 686 53.32 -10.13 -7.50
CA ASP A 686 52.83 -9.37 -8.65
C ASP A 686 51.60 -10.05 -9.29
N THR A 687 50.43 -9.42 -9.18
CA THR A 687 49.18 -9.86 -9.81
C THR A 687 48.81 -8.90 -10.95
N THR A 688 48.35 -9.43 -12.09
CA THR A 688 48.12 -8.62 -13.30
C THR A 688 46.69 -8.73 -13.78
N GLY A 689 45.97 -7.60 -13.81
CA GLY A 689 44.68 -7.46 -14.51
C GLY A 689 44.85 -6.79 -15.87
N THR A 690 43.78 -6.67 -16.64
CA THR A 690 43.73 -5.93 -17.92
C THR A 690 42.51 -5.01 -17.92
N ILE A 691 42.71 -3.75 -18.35
CA ILE A 691 41.65 -2.77 -18.62
C ILE A 691 41.45 -2.73 -20.14
N THR A 692 40.20 -2.66 -20.58
CA THR A 692 39.83 -2.39 -21.97
C THR A 692 38.96 -1.14 -22.04
N VAL A 693 39.31 -0.21 -22.93
CA VAL A 693 38.57 1.03 -23.20
C VAL A 693 38.02 0.97 -24.62
N LYS A 694 36.76 1.39 -24.80
CA LYS A 694 36.07 1.43 -26.08
C LYS A 694 35.35 2.76 -26.29
N ILE A 695 35.61 3.40 -27.44
CA ILE A 695 35.02 4.70 -27.80
C ILE A 695 33.71 4.51 -28.58
N THR A 696 32.74 5.38 -28.31
CA THR A 696 31.43 5.47 -28.97
C THR A 696 31.11 6.95 -29.26
N ALA A 697 30.21 7.25 -30.20
CA ALA A 697 29.92 8.63 -30.63
C ALA A 697 28.41 8.95 -30.70
N LYS A 698 28.07 10.24 -30.55
CA LYS A 698 26.70 10.79 -30.69
C LYS A 698 26.76 12.28 -31.10
N ASP A 699 25.71 12.78 -31.76
CA ASP A 699 25.63 14.16 -32.26
C ASP A 699 24.99 15.14 -31.25
N ALA A 700 25.30 16.45 -31.37
CA ALA A 700 24.75 17.51 -30.52
C ALA A 700 24.60 18.89 -31.24
N PRO A 701 23.54 19.68 -30.97
CA PRO A 701 23.32 21.04 -31.52
C PRO A 701 23.77 22.19 -30.58
N VAL A 702 23.77 23.44 -31.08
CA VAL A 702 24.41 24.64 -30.45
C VAL A 702 23.39 25.71 -30.02
N VAL A 703 23.67 26.46 -28.94
CA VAL A 703 22.79 27.47 -28.30
C VAL A 703 23.48 28.83 -28.06
N PRO A 704 22.83 29.99 -28.31
CA PRO A 704 23.23 31.33 -27.84
C PRO A 704 22.42 31.87 -26.62
N LYS A 705 22.89 32.96 -25.98
CA LYS A 705 22.60 33.40 -24.59
C LYS A 705 22.98 34.91 -24.41
N PRO A 706 22.52 35.76 -23.44
CA PRO A 706 21.28 35.87 -22.60
C PRO A 706 20.73 37.34 -22.37
N GLU A 707 19.89 37.54 -21.31
CA GLU A 707 19.78 38.72 -20.37
C GLU A 707 19.00 40.03 -20.78
N PRO A 708 18.59 40.94 -19.83
CA PRO A 708 17.98 40.72 -18.49
C PRO A 708 16.93 41.77 -17.96
N LYS A 709 16.01 41.35 -17.05
CA LYS A 709 15.33 42.14 -15.97
C LYS A 709 14.43 43.35 -16.39
N PRO A 710 13.68 44.06 -15.48
CA PRO A 710 13.63 44.04 -13.99
C PRO A 710 12.23 43.98 -13.30
N GLU A 711 12.24 43.95 -11.95
CA GLU A 711 11.14 44.32 -11.02
C GLU A 711 11.10 45.88 -10.78
N PRO A 712 10.27 46.52 -9.90
CA PRO A 712 9.32 46.00 -8.88
C PRO A 712 8.00 46.79 -8.64
N SER A 713 7.31 46.45 -7.53
CA SER A 713 6.57 47.34 -6.57
C SER A 713 5.04 47.58 -6.66
N GLN A 714 4.45 47.61 -5.45
CA GLN A 714 3.11 48.13 -5.04
C GLN A 714 3.10 49.70 -5.01
N PRO A 715 2.01 50.47 -4.69
CA PRO A 715 0.79 50.09 -3.94
C PRO A 715 -0.57 50.79 -4.23
N GLY A 716 -1.63 50.34 -3.51
CA GLY A 716 -2.51 51.25 -2.74
C GLY A 716 -3.95 51.54 -3.24
N GLY A 717 -4.87 51.76 -2.28
CA GLY A 717 -5.76 52.94 -2.38
C GLY A 717 -7.30 52.83 -2.47
N GLY A 718 -7.99 52.09 -1.58
CA GLY A 718 -9.32 52.44 -1.01
C GLY A 718 -10.55 52.72 -1.91
N GLY A 719 -11.72 52.98 -1.29
CA GLY A 719 -12.85 53.66 -1.96
C GLY A 719 -14.25 53.02 -1.86
N SER A 720 -15.00 53.40 -0.82
CA SER A 720 -16.47 53.33 -0.68
C SER A 720 -17.30 53.63 -1.94
N GLY A 721 -18.43 52.93 -2.14
CA GLY A 721 -19.58 53.45 -2.89
C GLY A 721 -20.57 52.38 -3.37
N GLY A 722 -21.81 52.36 -2.84
CA GLY A 722 -22.83 51.38 -3.24
C GLY A 722 -24.04 52.00 -3.98
N GLY A 723 -24.96 51.14 -4.46
CA GLY A 723 -26.37 51.51 -4.66
C GLY A 723 -27.00 51.18 -6.03
N GLY A 724 -27.75 50.08 -6.09
CA GLY A 724 -28.80 49.81 -7.11
C GLY A 724 -28.32 49.36 -8.51
N GLY A 725 -29.17 48.72 -9.33
CA GLY A 725 -30.52 48.18 -9.05
C GLY A 725 -31.38 47.96 -10.32
N SER A 726 -32.34 47.03 -10.24
CA SER A 726 -33.28 46.61 -11.32
C SER A 726 -32.63 45.87 -12.52
N ALA A 727 -33.33 45.08 -13.34
CA ALA A 727 -34.74 44.61 -13.38
C ALA A 727 -34.76 43.07 -13.55
N GLY A 728 -35.84 42.28 -13.48
CA GLY A 728 -37.27 42.52 -13.77
C GLY A 728 -37.54 42.28 -15.27
N GLY A 729 -38.55 41.51 -15.72
CA GLY A 729 -39.60 40.68 -15.09
C GLY A 729 -40.12 39.68 -16.15
N GLY A 730 -41.29 39.03 -16.10
CA GLY A 730 -42.42 38.89 -15.14
C GLY A 730 -43.13 37.56 -15.53
N GLY A 731 -44.37 37.20 -15.18
CA GLY A 731 -45.52 37.73 -14.43
C GLY A 731 -46.65 36.67 -14.56
N SER A 732 -47.74 36.62 -13.80
CA SER A 732 -48.37 37.61 -12.92
C SER A 732 -49.24 36.95 -11.84
N SER A 733 -49.65 37.75 -10.84
CA SER A 733 -50.95 37.76 -10.09
C SER A 733 -51.90 36.53 -10.09
N SER A 734 -52.63 36.20 -9.01
CA SER A 734 -52.65 36.71 -7.62
C SER A 734 -53.68 35.92 -6.79
N GLY A 735 -53.41 35.64 -5.50
CA GLY A 735 -54.39 35.06 -4.57
C GLY A 735 -53.85 34.99 -3.13
N LYS A 736 -54.69 35.30 -2.13
CA LYS A 736 -54.32 35.45 -0.71
C LYS A 736 -55.44 34.87 0.18
N PRO A 737 -55.20 34.50 1.45
CA PRO A 737 -54.33 33.41 1.92
C PRO A 737 -55.11 32.36 2.74
N SER A 738 -54.53 31.19 2.97
CA SER A 738 -54.85 30.36 4.16
C SER A 738 -53.66 29.47 4.51
N THR A 739 -53.52 29.13 5.79
CA THR A 739 -52.61 28.10 6.28
C THR A 739 -53.10 26.70 5.88
N SER A 740 -52.18 25.79 5.57
CA SER A 740 -52.49 24.37 5.33
C SER A 740 -51.34 23.46 5.76
N THR A 741 -51.66 22.43 6.54
CA THR A 741 -50.77 21.29 6.82
C THR A 741 -50.51 20.46 5.55
N GLY A 742 -49.49 19.59 5.59
CA GLY A 742 -49.17 18.69 4.47
C GLY A 742 -50.34 17.81 4.04
N LYS A 743 -50.40 17.47 2.75
CA LYS A 743 -51.49 16.69 2.16
C LYS A 743 -51.15 15.20 2.18
N THR A 744 -52.11 14.40 2.65
CA THR A 744 -52.09 12.93 2.60
C THR A 744 -53.17 12.45 1.63
N GLU A 745 -52.85 11.47 0.80
CA GLU A 745 -53.75 10.82 -0.14
C GLU A 745 -53.66 9.30 0.05
N THR A 746 -54.79 8.59 -0.05
CA THR A 746 -54.86 7.15 0.17
C THR A 746 -55.59 6.47 -0.98
N ALA A 747 -54.97 5.45 -1.56
CA ALA A 747 -55.52 4.62 -2.63
C ALA A 747 -55.51 3.13 -2.24
N THR A 748 -56.24 2.31 -2.98
CA THR A 748 -56.14 0.85 -2.88
C THR A 748 -56.15 0.27 -4.29
N LYS A 749 -55.12 -0.52 -4.61
CA LYS A 749 -54.93 -1.17 -5.91
C LYS A 749 -55.90 -2.37 -6.05
N PRO A 750 -56.21 -2.82 -7.28
CA PRO A 750 -57.07 -3.99 -7.50
C PRO A 750 -56.56 -5.31 -6.89
N ASP A 751 -55.24 -5.40 -6.63
CA ASP A 751 -54.58 -6.51 -5.93
C ASP A 751 -54.77 -6.48 -4.40
N GLY A 752 -55.47 -5.47 -3.85
CA GLY A 752 -55.69 -5.28 -2.42
C GLY A 752 -54.60 -4.47 -1.70
N THR A 753 -53.51 -4.09 -2.39
CA THR A 753 -52.44 -3.25 -1.82
C THR A 753 -52.97 -1.85 -1.54
N LYS A 754 -52.91 -1.42 -0.27
CA LYS A 754 -53.19 -0.04 0.13
C LYS A 754 -51.95 0.82 -0.10
N VAL A 755 -52.10 2.03 -0.61
CA VAL A 755 -51.00 2.98 -0.81
C VAL A 755 -51.37 4.31 -0.17
N GLU A 756 -50.53 4.81 0.72
CA GLU A 756 -50.66 6.10 1.39
C GLU A 756 -49.52 7.03 0.96
N THR A 757 -49.85 8.13 0.29
CA THR A 757 -48.88 9.11 -0.21
C THR A 757 -48.99 10.41 0.60
N VAL A 758 -47.91 10.80 1.26
CA VAL A 758 -47.76 12.06 2.01
C VAL A 758 -46.79 12.97 1.25
N THR A 759 -47.21 14.19 0.93
CA THR A 759 -46.30 15.22 0.39
C THR A 759 -45.90 16.19 1.50
N LYS A 760 -44.61 16.22 1.84
CA LYS A 760 -44.01 17.11 2.85
C LYS A 760 -43.84 18.54 2.26
N PRO A 761 -43.81 19.60 3.10
CA PRO A 761 -43.78 20.99 2.63
C PRO A 761 -42.49 21.43 1.90
N ASP A 762 -41.41 20.66 2.01
CA ASP A 762 -40.14 20.82 1.31
C ASP A 762 -40.19 20.35 -0.16
N GLY A 763 -41.20 19.55 -0.52
CA GLY A 763 -41.37 18.89 -1.81
C GLY A 763 -41.05 17.39 -1.80
N THR A 764 -40.60 16.85 -0.67
CA THR A 764 -40.32 15.42 -0.48
C THR A 764 -41.64 14.63 -0.45
N LYS A 765 -41.71 13.53 -1.20
CA LYS A 765 -42.86 12.60 -1.17
C LYS A 765 -42.52 11.37 -0.34
N VAL A 766 -43.52 10.81 0.34
CA VAL A 766 -43.43 9.53 1.04
C VAL A 766 -44.62 8.67 0.64
N GLU A 767 -44.38 7.56 -0.05
CA GLU A 767 -45.41 6.59 -0.44
C GLU A 767 -45.25 5.31 0.38
N THR A 768 -46.30 4.86 1.06
CA THR A 768 -46.29 3.64 1.87
C THR A 768 -47.32 2.65 1.32
N ALA A 769 -46.84 1.59 0.69
CA ALA A 769 -47.64 0.49 0.15
C ALA A 769 -47.69 -0.69 1.14
N THR A 770 -48.87 -1.11 1.56
CA THR A 770 -49.10 -2.30 2.38
C THR A 770 -49.84 -3.35 1.56
N LYS A 771 -49.18 -4.49 1.30
CA LYS A 771 -49.73 -5.63 0.55
C LYS A 771 -50.62 -6.51 1.46
N PRO A 772 -51.52 -7.34 0.90
CA PRO A 772 -52.42 -8.21 1.69
C PRO A 772 -51.74 -9.31 2.51
N ASP A 773 -50.51 -9.69 2.17
CA ASP A 773 -49.67 -10.64 2.91
C ASP A 773 -49.08 -10.07 4.21
N GLY A 774 -49.15 -8.74 4.40
CA GLY A 774 -48.52 -8.01 5.49
C GLY A 774 -47.17 -7.37 5.14
N THR A 775 -46.69 -7.55 3.90
CA THR A 775 -45.46 -6.90 3.41
C THR A 775 -45.69 -5.39 3.22
N THR A 776 -44.84 -4.56 3.82
CA THR A 776 -44.88 -3.10 3.71
C THR A 776 -43.68 -2.58 2.93
N VAL A 777 -43.90 -1.68 1.97
CA VAL A 777 -42.88 -0.97 1.19
C VAL A 777 -43.10 0.53 1.37
N LYS A 778 -42.08 1.29 1.78
CA LYS A 778 -42.13 2.72 2.04
C LYS A 778 -41.03 3.43 1.25
N THR A 779 -41.42 4.20 0.24
CA THR A 779 -40.52 4.97 -0.61
C THR A 779 -40.58 6.46 -0.25
N GLU A 780 -39.47 7.02 0.21
CA GLU A 780 -39.27 8.47 0.32
C GLU A 780 -38.51 8.98 -0.92
N THR A 781 -39.09 9.90 -1.67
CA THR A 781 -38.47 10.53 -2.85
C THR A 781 -38.23 12.01 -2.58
N MET A 782 -36.96 12.42 -2.66
CA MET A 782 -36.51 13.79 -2.46
C MET A 782 -36.77 14.64 -3.71
N LYS A 783 -36.75 15.96 -3.53
CA LYS A 783 -37.00 16.93 -4.60
C LYS A 783 -35.93 16.94 -5.71
N ASP A 784 -34.73 16.43 -5.44
CA ASP A 784 -33.62 16.33 -6.40
C ASP A 784 -33.64 15.03 -7.23
N GLY A 785 -34.61 14.15 -7.00
CA GLY A 785 -34.74 12.85 -7.68
C GLY A 785 -34.13 11.67 -6.91
N SER A 786 -33.34 11.91 -5.85
CA SER A 786 -32.86 10.83 -4.98
C SER A 786 -34.01 10.19 -4.19
N SER A 787 -33.87 8.91 -3.81
CA SER A 787 -34.90 8.19 -3.08
C SER A 787 -34.38 7.09 -2.15
N VAL A 788 -35.20 6.73 -1.16
CA VAL A 788 -34.96 5.63 -0.21
C VAL A 788 -36.24 4.78 -0.11
N THR A 789 -36.15 3.50 -0.43
CA THR A 789 -37.26 2.53 -0.37
C THR A 789 -36.97 1.47 0.69
N GLU A 790 -37.68 1.54 1.82
CA GLU A 790 -37.65 0.58 2.92
C GLU A 790 -38.73 -0.49 2.72
N THR A 791 -38.36 -1.76 2.66
CA THR A 791 -39.27 -2.90 2.57
C THR A 791 -39.16 -3.77 3.82
N LYS A 792 -40.30 -4.26 4.31
CA LYS A 792 -40.38 -5.29 5.34
C LYS A 792 -41.34 -6.37 4.88
N ALA A 793 -40.85 -7.58 4.72
CA ALA A 793 -41.62 -8.73 4.26
C ALA A 793 -42.31 -9.45 5.42
N ALA A 794 -43.35 -10.23 5.09
CA ALA A 794 -44.21 -10.94 6.05
C ALA A 794 -43.51 -12.13 6.78
N ASP A 795 -42.33 -12.53 6.34
CA ASP A 795 -41.42 -13.45 7.03
C ASP A 795 -40.67 -12.78 8.19
N GLY A 796 -40.51 -11.45 8.15
CA GLY A 796 -39.70 -10.66 9.09
C GLY A 796 -38.41 -10.09 8.47
N SER A 797 -38.08 -10.47 7.23
CA SER A 797 -36.93 -9.97 6.48
C SER A 797 -37.12 -8.50 6.10
N THR A 798 -36.05 -7.71 6.06
CA THR A 798 -36.09 -6.26 5.78
C THR A 798 -35.07 -5.86 4.74
N GLY A 799 -35.43 -4.96 3.83
CA GLY A 799 -34.51 -4.42 2.84
C GLY A 799 -34.63 -2.91 2.66
N THR A 800 -33.56 -2.25 2.27
CA THR A 800 -33.50 -0.81 2.03
C THR A 800 -32.77 -0.55 0.73
N VAL A 801 -33.43 0.07 -0.25
CA VAL A 801 -32.82 0.49 -1.52
C VAL A 801 -32.67 2.01 -1.50
N LYS A 802 -31.49 2.54 -1.77
CA LYS A 802 -31.17 3.97 -1.83
C LYS A 802 -30.65 4.28 -3.23
N THR A 803 -31.31 5.18 -3.95
CA THR A 803 -30.87 5.69 -5.26
C THR A 803 -30.52 7.15 -5.12
N ASP A 804 -29.30 7.53 -5.51
CA ASP A 804 -28.83 8.90 -5.40
C ASP A 804 -29.38 9.80 -6.53
N LYS A 805 -29.06 11.11 -6.48
CA LYS A 805 -29.46 12.09 -7.51
C LYS A 805 -28.87 11.84 -8.90
N ASN A 806 -27.85 10.98 -9.02
CA ASN A 806 -27.18 10.62 -10.26
C ASN A 806 -27.71 9.27 -10.82
N GLY A 807 -28.56 8.57 -10.08
CA GLY A 807 -29.10 7.24 -10.43
C GLY A 807 -28.29 6.06 -9.86
N GLN A 808 -27.18 6.30 -9.16
CA GLN A 808 -26.40 5.22 -8.54
C GLN A 808 -27.22 4.60 -7.41
N THR A 809 -27.38 3.27 -7.44
CA THR A 809 -28.25 2.54 -6.51
C THR A 809 -27.45 1.65 -5.58
N THR A 810 -27.79 1.68 -4.30
CA THR A 810 -27.30 0.74 -3.28
C THR A 810 -28.49 0.08 -2.60
N ALA A 811 -28.35 -1.19 -2.24
CA ALA A 811 -29.38 -1.95 -1.57
C ALA A 811 -28.76 -2.74 -0.41
N GLU A 812 -29.49 -2.83 0.70
CA GLU A 812 -29.07 -3.54 1.91
C GLU A 812 -30.24 -4.43 2.32
N THR A 813 -30.06 -5.74 2.37
CA THR A 813 -31.12 -6.72 2.63
C THR A 813 -30.74 -7.68 3.75
N LYS A 814 -31.53 -7.70 4.81
CA LYS A 814 -31.39 -8.58 5.97
C LYS A 814 -32.47 -9.66 5.94
N VAL A 815 -32.01 -10.89 5.78
CA VAL A 815 -32.85 -12.08 5.77
C VAL A 815 -33.17 -12.52 7.21
N SER A 816 -34.40 -12.97 7.45
CA SER A 816 -34.82 -13.53 8.75
C SER A 816 -34.54 -15.04 8.86
N GLU A 817 -34.32 -15.54 10.08
CA GLU A 817 -34.14 -16.99 10.36
C GLU A 817 -35.28 -17.83 9.77
N LYS A 818 -36.52 -17.38 10.00
CA LYS A 818 -37.73 -17.98 9.43
C LYS A 818 -37.67 -18.10 7.91
N ALA A 819 -37.19 -17.08 7.20
CA ALA A 819 -37.10 -17.11 5.74
C ALA A 819 -36.10 -18.17 5.24
N VAL A 820 -34.98 -18.33 5.95
CA VAL A 820 -33.99 -19.39 5.67
C VAL A 820 -34.58 -20.77 5.96
N GLU A 821 -35.32 -20.94 7.07
CA GLU A 821 -35.98 -22.20 7.43
C GLU A 821 -37.07 -22.60 6.42
N ASP A 822 -38.01 -21.69 6.10
CA ASP A 822 -39.10 -21.93 5.15
C ASP A 822 -38.55 -22.26 3.75
N ALA A 823 -37.54 -21.52 3.27
CA ALA A 823 -36.89 -21.81 1.99
C ALA A 823 -36.17 -23.17 1.97
N LYS A 824 -35.38 -23.50 3.01
CA LYS A 824 -34.70 -24.81 3.12
C LYS A 824 -35.68 -25.98 3.18
N LYS A 825 -36.82 -25.79 3.85
CA LYS A 825 -37.90 -26.79 3.96
C LYS A 825 -38.61 -27.04 2.63
N ASN A 826 -38.78 -26.01 1.80
CA ASN A 826 -39.38 -26.12 0.47
C ASN A 826 -38.38 -26.53 -0.63
N GLY A 827 -37.07 -26.34 -0.40
CA GLY A 827 -36.02 -26.52 -1.39
C GLY A 827 -35.81 -25.31 -2.32
N GLU A 828 -36.34 -24.15 -1.93
CA GLU A 828 -36.40 -22.92 -2.71
C GLU A 828 -35.22 -21.98 -2.39
N ALA A 829 -35.17 -20.82 -3.06
CA ALA A 829 -34.25 -19.74 -2.72
C ALA A 829 -34.96 -18.68 -1.86
N VAL A 830 -34.25 -18.06 -0.92
CA VAL A 830 -34.79 -16.96 -0.13
C VAL A 830 -34.87 -15.70 -0.99
N LYS A 831 -36.08 -15.20 -1.26
CA LYS A 831 -36.26 -13.94 -1.99
C LYS A 831 -35.90 -12.74 -1.11
N ALA A 832 -34.93 -11.95 -1.55
CA ALA A 832 -34.50 -10.75 -0.85
C ALA A 832 -35.58 -9.65 -0.92
N PRO A 833 -35.94 -8.97 0.19
CA PRO A 833 -36.85 -7.82 0.22
C PRO A 833 -36.27 -6.53 -0.38
N VAL A 834 -35.61 -6.60 -1.53
CA VAL A 834 -35.11 -5.45 -2.32
C VAL A 834 -35.43 -5.67 -3.80
N GLN A 835 -35.40 -4.61 -4.60
CA GLN A 835 -35.46 -4.72 -6.06
C GLN A 835 -34.52 -3.68 -6.67
N VAL A 836 -33.75 -4.08 -7.68
CA VAL A 836 -32.75 -3.23 -8.34
C VAL A 836 -32.82 -3.36 -9.87
N GLU A 837 -32.16 -2.46 -10.59
CA GLU A 837 -32.02 -2.52 -12.05
C GLU A 837 -30.54 -2.75 -12.39
N ALA A 838 -30.21 -3.82 -13.12
CA ALA A 838 -28.85 -4.10 -13.55
C ALA A 838 -28.40 -3.08 -14.62
N THR A 839 -27.17 -2.57 -14.50
CA THR A 839 -26.54 -1.70 -15.51
C THR A 839 -25.39 -2.43 -16.22
N ARG A 840 -24.91 -1.88 -17.34
CA ARG A 840 -23.76 -2.45 -18.09
C ARG A 840 -22.40 -1.90 -17.64
N ASP A 841 -22.41 -0.81 -16.88
CA ASP A 841 -21.22 -0.17 -16.32
C ASP A 841 -21.12 -0.54 -14.83
N SER A 842 -20.03 -1.22 -14.44
CA SER A 842 -19.83 -1.70 -13.07
C SER A 842 -19.67 -0.58 -12.04
N ASN A 843 -19.45 0.67 -12.46
CA ASN A 843 -19.38 1.83 -11.55
C ASN A 843 -20.78 2.32 -11.13
N THR A 844 -21.77 2.22 -12.01
CA THR A 844 -23.17 2.57 -11.75
C THR A 844 -24.05 1.37 -11.36
N ALA A 845 -23.55 0.14 -11.52
CA ALA A 845 -24.28 -1.08 -11.19
C ALA A 845 -24.72 -1.14 -9.72
N PRO A 846 -25.95 -1.62 -9.43
CA PRO A 846 -26.48 -1.64 -8.08
C PRO A 846 -25.69 -2.57 -7.16
N VAL A 847 -25.17 -2.02 -6.06
CA VAL A 847 -24.49 -2.79 -5.00
C VAL A 847 -25.53 -3.29 -3.99
N VAL A 848 -25.62 -4.61 -3.81
CA VAL A 848 -26.58 -5.28 -2.92
C VAL A 848 -25.83 -5.98 -1.78
N LYS A 849 -25.92 -5.47 -0.55
CA LYS A 849 -25.44 -6.17 0.65
C LYS A 849 -26.51 -7.15 1.13
N VAL A 850 -26.16 -8.42 1.22
CA VAL A 850 -26.99 -9.50 1.77
C VAL A 850 -26.47 -9.87 3.15
N GLU A 851 -27.26 -9.58 4.18
CA GLU A 851 -27.06 -10.11 5.53
C GLU A 851 -27.91 -11.37 5.75
N LEU A 852 -27.26 -12.44 6.23
CA LEU A 852 -27.92 -13.67 6.65
C LEU A 852 -27.88 -13.85 8.17
N PRO A 853 -28.82 -14.62 8.75
CA PRO A 853 -28.73 -15.07 10.13
C PRO A 853 -27.46 -15.87 10.43
N ARG A 854 -26.99 -15.80 11.68
CA ARG A 854 -25.88 -16.63 12.16
C ARG A 854 -26.24 -18.12 12.00
N SER A 855 -25.26 -18.95 11.68
CA SER A 855 -25.45 -20.39 11.39
C SER A 855 -26.33 -20.73 10.18
N SER A 856 -26.54 -19.79 9.24
CA SER A 856 -27.23 -20.10 7.98
C SER A 856 -26.47 -21.11 7.10
N GLY A 857 -25.14 -21.01 6.98
CA GLY A 857 -24.38 -21.80 6.00
C GLY A 857 -24.76 -21.45 4.55
N ASP A 858 -24.28 -22.26 3.60
CA ASP A 858 -24.68 -22.27 2.18
C ASP A 858 -26.19 -22.03 2.00
N THR A 859 -26.55 -20.81 1.60
CA THR A 859 -27.94 -20.38 1.47
C THR A 859 -28.15 -19.81 0.07
N LYS A 860 -29.17 -20.33 -0.62
CA LYS A 860 -29.59 -19.81 -1.93
C LYS A 860 -30.42 -18.55 -1.70
N VAL A 861 -29.96 -17.44 -2.23
CA VAL A 861 -30.66 -16.15 -2.20
C VAL A 861 -31.05 -15.79 -3.62
N GLU A 862 -32.25 -15.25 -3.79
CA GLU A 862 -32.73 -14.66 -5.04
C GLU A 862 -32.91 -13.16 -4.83
N ILE A 863 -32.12 -12.35 -5.54
CA ILE A 863 -32.20 -10.89 -5.54
C ILE A 863 -33.11 -10.49 -6.71
N PRO A 864 -34.28 -9.85 -6.47
CA PRO A 864 -35.15 -9.36 -7.54
C PRO A 864 -34.48 -8.28 -8.41
N VAL A 865 -34.59 -8.42 -9.73
CA VAL A 865 -33.98 -7.51 -10.72
C VAL A 865 -35.00 -7.21 -11.81
N SER A 866 -35.43 -5.96 -11.94
CA SER A 866 -36.52 -5.54 -12.83
C SER A 866 -36.27 -5.78 -14.32
N ASN A 867 -35.00 -5.79 -14.73
CA ASN A 867 -34.54 -5.76 -16.11
C ASN A 867 -33.60 -6.93 -16.46
N VAL A 868 -33.74 -8.06 -15.75
CA VAL A 868 -32.84 -9.22 -15.85
C VAL A 868 -32.71 -9.77 -17.29
N LYS A 869 -31.50 -10.17 -17.66
CA LYS A 869 -31.14 -10.74 -18.98
C LYS A 869 -30.30 -12.01 -18.79
N PRO A 870 -30.13 -12.84 -19.84
CA PRO A 870 -29.24 -14.00 -19.78
C PRO A 870 -27.79 -13.65 -19.41
N GLY A 871 -27.30 -12.49 -19.86
CA GLY A 871 -25.99 -11.95 -19.52
C GLY A 871 -25.89 -11.25 -18.16
N THR A 872 -26.96 -11.17 -17.37
CA THR A 872 -26.89 -10.62 -16.01
C THR A 872 -26.12 -11.58 -15.09
N VAL A 873 -25.21 -11.03 -14.29
CA VAL A 873 -24.38 -11.74 -13.31
C VAL A 873 -24.42 -11.02 -11.96
N ALA A 874 -24.20 -11.78 -10.88
CA ALA A 874 -23.79 -11.23 -9.60
C ALA A 874 -22.26 -11.20 -9.57
N VAL A 875 -21.69 -10.07 -9.18
CA VAL A 875 -20.25 -9.89 -8.96
C VAL A 875 -20.06 -9.69 -7.46
N LEU A 876 -19.43 -10.66 -6.80
CA LEU A 876 -19.03 -10.53 -5.39
C LEU A 876 -18.03 -9.38 -5.28
N VAL A 877 -18.38 -8.40 -4.47
CA VAL A 877 -17.47 -7.37 -3.98
C VAL A 877 -16.95 -7.90 -2.66
N HIS A 878 -15.74 -8.46 -2.71
CA HIS A 878 -15.01 -8.88 -1.53
C HIS A 878 -14.74 -7.69 -0.59
N PRO A 879 -14.41 -7.93 0.69
CA PRO A 879 -13.91 -6.87 1.58
C PRO A 879 -12.68 -6.15 1.01
N ASP A 880 -11.99 -6.76 0.07
CA ASP A 880 -10.81 -6.27 -0.64
C ASP A 880 -11.15 -5.66 -2.04
N GLY A 881 -12.36 -5.14 -2.25
CA GLY A 881 -12.68 -4.24 -3.38
C GLY A 881 -12.81 -4.92 -4.75
N THR A 882 -11.84 -5.76 -5.14
CA THR A 882 -12.10 -7.20 -5.11
C THR A 882 -13.38 -7.65 -5.82
N GLU A 883 -13.52 -7.38 -7.12
CA GLU A 883 -14.69 -7.78 -7.91
C GLU A 883 -14.52 -9.16 -8.58
N GLU A 884 -15.19 -10.17 -8.04
CA GLU A 884 -15.24 -11.53 -8.58
C GLU A 884 -16.62 -11.86 -9.19
N ILE A 885 -16.67 -12.24 -10.47
CA ILE A 885 -17.94 -12.68 -11.09
C ILE A 885 -18.33 -14.05 -10.51
N LEU A 886 -19.44 -14.10 -9.76
CA LEU A 886 -19.99 -15.36 -9.23
C LEU A 886 -20.50 -16.23 -10.39
N LYS A 887 -19.66 -17.16 -10.84
CA LYS A 887 -19.90 -18.03 -12.01
C LYS A 887 -21.13 -18.91 -11.82
N ASN A 888 -21.47 -19.23 -10.56
CA ASN A 888 -22.65 -19.99 -10.16
C ASN A 888 -23.94 -19.16 -10.10
N SER A 889 -23.91 -17.84 -10.35
CA SER A 889 -25.10 -16.98 -10.33
C SER A 889 -26.00 -17.19 -11.56
N VAL A 890 -27.32 -17.17 -11.37
CA VAL A 890 -28.32 -17.61 -12.35
C VAL A 890 -29.51 -16.64 -12.47
N PRO A 891 -29.67 -15.94 -13.61
CA PRO A 891 -30.90 -15.29 -14.01
C PRO A 891 -32.13 -16.20 -13.98
N THR A 892 -33.08 -15.83 -13.13
CA THR A 892 -34.45 -16.39 -13.04
C THR A 892 -35.39 -15.55 -13.91
N GLU A 893 -36.69 -15.59 -13.66
CA GLU A 893 -37.69 -14.72 -14.30
C GLU A 893 -37.87 -13.40 -13.53
N ASP A 894 -37.73 -13.41 -12.20
CA ASP A 894 -37.90 -12.26 -11.31
C ASP A 894 -36.59 -11.54 -10.95
N GLY A 895 -35.43 -12.15 -11.19
CA GLY A 895 -34.15 -11.63 -10.72
C GLY A 895 -32.96 -12.58 -10.91
N ILE A 896 -32.02 -12.56 -9.96
CA ILE A 896 -30.81 -13.38 -10.00
C ILE A 896 -30.63 -14.20 -8.72
N ARG A 897 -30.48 -15.50 -8.90
CA ARG A 897 -30.25 -16.49 -7.84
C ARG A 897 -28.75 -16.77 -7.70
N LEU A 898 -28.25 -16.74 -6.47
CA LEU A 898 -26.87 -17.06 -6.11
C LEU A 898 -26.84 -17.91 -4.82
N THR A 899 -25.73 -18.58 -4.55
CA THR A 899 -25.45 -19.16 -3.23
C THR A 899 -24.46 -18.26 -2.51
N VAL A 900 -24.71 -17.98 -1.23
CA VAL A 900 -23.78 -17.26 -0.34
C VAL A 900 -23.67 -18.03 0.97
N ASP A 901 -22.50 -17.99 1.60
CA ASP A 901 -22.30 -18.40 2.99
C ASP A 901 -22.08 -17.15 3.85
N GLY A 902 -22.86 -17.01 4.92
CA GLY A 902 -22.87 -15.79 5.74
C GLY A 902 -23.31 -14.53 4.97
N ASN A 903 -22.63 -13.40 5.24
CA ASN A 903 -22.93 -12.10 4.65
C ASN A 903 -22.10 -11.87 3.38
N ALA A 904 -22.71 -11.31 2.33
CA ALA A 904 -22.04 -11.02 1.06
C ALA A 904 -22.45 -9.65 0.50
N THR A 905 -21.55 -8.99 -0.23
CA THR A 905 -21.89 -7.78 -0.99
C THR A 905 -21.76 -8.10 -2.47
N VAL A 906 -22.79 -7.87 -3.29
CA VAL A 906 -22.77 -8.20 -4.72
C VAL A 906 -23.24 -7.04 -5.60
N LYS A 907 -22.50 -6.72 -6.67
CA LYS A 907 -23.00 -5.87 -7.77
C LYS A 907 -23.83 -6.72 -8.73
N ILE A 908 -24.95 -6.18 -9.22
CA ILE A 908 -25.75 -6.85 -10.27
C ILE A 908 -25.47 -6.18 -11.61
N VAL A 909 -24.75 -6.88 -12.49
CA VAL A 909 -24.19 -6.32 -13.74
C VAL A 909 -24.77 -7.04 -14.96
N ASP A 910 -25.19 -6.28 -15.97
CA ASP A 910 -25.52 -6.78 -17.32
C ASP A 910 -24.23 -6.93 -18.16
N ASN A 911 -23.49 -8.00 -17.89
CA ASN A 911 -22.17 -8.29 -18.45
C ASN A 911 -22.25 -9.03 -19.81
N ALA A 912 -23.37 -8.90 -20.54
CA ALA A 912 -23.52 -9.43 -21.90
C ALA A 912 -22.45 -8.87 -22.85
N LYS A 913 -22.05 -9.66 -23.86
CA LYS A 913 -20.92 -9.35 -24.77
C LYS A 913 -21.33 -8.99 -26.20
N ASP A 914 -22.62 -9.06 -26.52
CA ASP A 914 -23.25 -8.52 -27.74
C ASP A 914 -22.62 -8.91 -29.10
N PHE A 915 -21.95 -10.07 -29.15
CA PHE A 915 -21.28 -10.61 -30.33
C PHE A 915 -22.17 -10.53 -31.58
N ILE A 916 -21.66 -9.93 -32.64
CA ILE A 916 -22.43 -9.51 -33.83
C ILE A 916 -23.05 -10.73 -34.52
N ASP A 917 -22.30 -11.83 -34.61
CA ASP A 917 -22.68 -13.08 -35.26
C ASP A 917 -23.65 -13.96 -34.43
N THR A 918 -24.03 -13.53 -33.22
CA THR A 918 -24.97 -14.27 -32.37
C THR A 918 -26.37 -13.67 -32.33
N ARG A 919 -26.57 -12.45 -32.85
CA ARG A 919 -27.78 -11.63 -32.60
C ARG A 919 -29.08 -12.29 -33.09
N ASP A 920 -29.03 -12.98 -34.23
CA ASP A 920 -30.14 -13.75 -34.80
C ASP A 920 -29.96 -15.27 -34.63
N HIS A 921 -28.99 -15.71 -33.83
CA HIS A 921 -28.63 -17.12 -33.67
C HIS A 921 -29.42 -17.80 -32.55
N TRP A 922 -29.93 -19.02 -32.79
CA TRP A 922 -30.80 -19.75 -31.85
C TRP A 922 -30.19 -20.01 -30.46
N ALA A 923 -28.86 -19.97 -30.34
CA ALA A 923 -28.12 -20.15 -29.08
C ALA A 923 -27.76 -18.84 -28.35
N LYS A 924 -28.18 -17.66 -28.86
CA LYS A 924 -27.78 -16.34 -28.36
C LYS A 924 -27.79 -16.23 -26.83
N ASP A 925 -28.94 -16.47 -26.21
CA ASP A 925 -29.11 -16.28 -24.76
C ASP A 925 -28.23 -17.23 -23.93
N ALA A 926 -27.95 -18.43 -24.44
CA ALA A 926 -27.01 -19.35 -23.81
C ALA A 926 -25.56 -18.88 -23.97
N ILE A 927 -25.21 -18.26 -25.09
CA ILE A 927 -23.89 -17.67 -25.35
C ILE A 927 -23.65 -16.44 -24.47
N ASP A 928 -24.63 -15.52 -24.39
CA ASP A 928 -24.59 -14.37 -23.50
C ASP A 928 -24.40 -14.82 -22.05
N PHE A 929 -25.14 -15.85 -21.60
CA PHE A 929 -25.01 -16.39 -20.26
C PHE A 929 -23.61 -16.95 -19.94
N VAL A 930 -23.02 -17.79 -20.81
CA VAL A 930 -21.70 -18.40 -20.53
C VAL A 930 -20.53 -17.43 -20.73
N SER A 931 -20.68 -16.42 -21.59
CA SER A 931 -19.64 -15.40 -21.84
C SER A 931 -19.63 -14.30 -20.78
N ALA A 932 -20.79 -13.88 -20.28
CA ALA A 932 -20.91 -12.98 -19.13
C ALA A 932 -20.27 -13.53 -17.84
N ARG A 933 -20.10 -14.86 -17.75
CA ARG A 933 -19.47 -15.58 -16.62
C ARG A 933 -18.00 -15.94 -16.85
N GLY A 934 -17.39 -15.46 -17.94
CA GLY A 934 -15.99 -15.77 -18.31
C GLY A 934 -15.71 -17.24 -18.67
N LEU A 935 -16.74 -18.10 -18.71
CA LEU A 935 -16.60 -19.53 -18.98
C LEU A 935 -16.15 -19.75 -20.43
N VAL A 936 -16.80 -19.07 -21.39
CA VAL A 936 -16.46 -19.15 -22.82
C VAL A 936 -16.21 -17.76 -23.41
N SER A 937 -15.00 -17.54 -23.92
CA SER A 937 -14.62 -16.32 -24.65
C SER A 937 -15.09 -16.36 -26.11
N GLY A 938 -15.24 -15.18 -26.73
CA GLY A 938 -15.36 -15.06 -28.19
C GLY A 938 -14.07 -15.49 -28.92
N MET A 939 -14.12 -15.53 -30.25
CA MET A 939 -12.91 -15.65 -31.09
C MET A 939 -12.18 -14.30 -31.23
N ASN A 940 -12.94 -13.21 -31.07
CA ASN A 940 -12.49 -11.84 -30.82
C ASN A 940 -13.63 -11.09 -30.11
N ASP A 941 -13.43 -9.82 -29.77
CA ASP A 941 -14.38 -8.99 -29.00
C ASP A 941 -15.77 -8.85 -29.66
N SER A 942 -15.88 -9.08 -30.97
CA SER A 942 -17.11 -8.91 -31.76
C SER A 942 -17.72 -10.20 -32.31
N THR A 943 -16.99 -11.32 -32.27
CA THR A 943 -17.33 -12.57 -32.98
C THR A 943 -17.21 -13.78 -32.06
N TYR A 944 -18.28 -14.57 -31.90
CA TYR A 944 -18.28 -15.79 -31.09
C TYR A 944 -18.03 -17.08 -31.91
N ALA A 945 -18.34 -17.08 -33.21
CA ALA A 945 -18.37 -18.24 -34.10
C ALA A 945 -19.19 -19.42 -33.52
N PRO A 946 -20.53 -19.29 -33.40
CA PRO A 946 -21.37 -20.27 -32.70
C PRO A 946 -21.43 -21.64 -33.38
N ASP A 947 -21.34 -21.71 -34.71
CA ASP A 947 -21.42 -22.97 -35.45
C ASP A 947 -20.07 -23.68 -35.65
N ASN A 948 -18.96 -23.07 -35.22
CA ASN A 948 -17.66 -23.73 -35.24
C ASN A 948 -17.64 -24.93 -34.27
N ALA A 949 -16.99 -26.01 -34.70
CA ALA A 949 -16.75 -27.20 -33.89
C ALA A 949 -15.87 -26.89 -32.65
N THR A 950 -16.05 -27.67 -31.59
CA THR A 950 -15.37 -27.47 -30.29
C THR A 950 -14.40 -28.62 -30.00
N THR A 951 -13.28 -28.38 -29.32
CA THR A 951 -12.32 -29.43 -28.91
C THR A 951 -12.54 -29.93 -27.48
N ARG A 952 -11.97 -31.10 -27.16
CA ARG A 952 -11.97 -31.66 -25.79
C ARG A 952 -11.26 -30.75 -24.79
N ALA A 953 -10.12 -30.18 -25.17
CA ALA A 953 -9.36 -29.19 -24.39
C ALA A 953 -10.21 -27.96 -24.04
N GLN A 954 -10.97 -27.43 -25.01
CA GLN A 954 -11.87 -26.30 -24.76
C GLN A 954 -12.92 -26.64 -23.69
N LEU A 955 -13.52 -27.83 -23.71
CA LEU A 955 -14.46 -28.23 -22.65
C LEU A 955 -13.77 -28.40 -21.28
N TRP A 956 -12.56 -28.97 -21.22
CA TRP A 956 -11.83 -29.09 -19.95
C TRP A 956 -11.57 -27.72 -19.34
N THR A 957 -11.13 -26.75 -20.13
CA THR A 957 -10.88 -25.37 -19.67
C THR A 957 -12.17 -24.69 -19.20
N ILE A 958 -13.30 -24.92 -19.87
CA ILE A 958 -14.60 -24.39 -19.44
C ILE A 958 -15.03 -24.99 -18.08
N LEU A 959 -14.95 -26.31 -17.92
CA LEU A 959 -15.32 -26.99 -16.68
C LEU A 959 -14.37 -26.65 -15.53
N ALA A 960 -13.07 -26.52 -15.79
CA ALA A 960 -12.08 -26.08 -14.81
C ALA A 960 -12.37 -24.66 -14.31
N ARG A 961 -12.66 -23.72 -15.24
CA ARG A 961 -13.07 -22.34 -14.89
C ARG A 961 -14.37 -22.28 -14.08
N GLN A 962 -15.31 -23.19 -14.35
CA GLN A 962 -16.60 -23.28 -13.63
C GLN A 962 -16.45 -23.80 -12.19
N ASN A 963 -15.34 -24.49 -11.88
CA ASN A 963 -15.03 -25.05 -10.56
C ASN A 963 -13.76 -24.39 -9.97
N ASP A 964 -13.52 -23.14 -10.37
CA ASP A 964 -12.52 -22.22 -9.77
C ASP A 964 -11.10 -22.78 -9.67
N ALA A 965 -10.74 -23.67 -10.58
CA ALA A 965 -9.42 -24.27 -10.65
C ALA A 965 -8.37 -23.28 -11.16
N ASP A 966 -7.19 -23.26 -10.51
CA ASP A 966 -6.02 -22.55 -11.02
C ASP A 966 -5.59 -23.10 -12.40
N LEU A 967 -5.39 -22.18 -13.34
CA LEU A 967 -4.95 -22.45 -14.71
C LEU A 967 -3.63 -21.72 -15.07
N SER A 968 -2.99 -21.05 -14.10
CA SER A 968 -1.72 -20.34 -14.27
C SER A 968 -0.54 -21.30 -14.52
N GLY A 969 0.58 -20.82 -15.04
CA GLY A 969 1.85 -21.56 -15.07
C GLY A 969 1.80 -22.96 -15.73
N GLY A 970 1.16 -23.09 -16.89
CA GLY A 970 1.22 -24.29 -17.74
C GLY A 970 2.02 -24.02 -19.03
N GLY A 971 2.70 -25.04 -19.56
CA GLY A 971 3.45 -24.97 -20.83
C GLY A 971 2.56 -25.07 -22.08
N SER A 972 1.28 -25.40 -21.92
CA SER A 972 0.25 -25.26 -22.95
C SER A 972 -1.07 -24.77 -22.34
N TRP A 973 -1.84 -23.99 -23.10
CA TRP A 973 -3.02 -23.26 -22.61
C TRP A 973 -4.12 -24.13 -21.98
N TYR A 974 -4.13 -25.43 -22.28
CA TYR A 974 -5.06 -26.42 -21.71
C TYR A 974 -4.44 -27.36 -20.67
N GLU A 975 -3.12 -27.30 -20.41
CA GLU A 975 -2.40 -28.33 -19.65
C GLU A 975 -2.87 -28.43 -18.17
N LYS A 976 -3.09 -27.29 -17.52
CA LYS A 976 -3.66 -27.24 -16.17
C LYS A 976 -5.10 -27.77 -16.15
N ALA A 977 -5.92 -27.38 -17.13
CA ALA A 977 -7.30 -27.88 -17.26
C ALA A 977 -7.38 -29.38 -17.57
N GLN A 978 -6.46 -29.90 -18.40
CA GLN A 978 -6.27 -31.32 -18.71
C GLN A 978 -5.87 -32.11 -17.46
N THR A 979 -4.96 -31.56 -16.66
CA THR A 979 -4.50 -32.17 -15.40
C THR A 979 -5.63 -32.18 -14.35
N TRP A 980 -6.34 -31.06 -14.19
CA TRP A 980 -7.51 -30.95 -13.31
C TRP A 980 -8.64 -31.91 -13.75
N ALA A 981 -8.94 -31.99 -15.05
CA ALA A 981 -9.99 -32.87 -15.58
C ALA A 981 -9.64 -34.36 -15.43
N LYS A 982 -8.33 -34.71 -15.39
CA LYS A 982 -7.86 -36.05 -15.03
C LYS A 982 -7.99 -36.32 -13.54
N ALA A 983 -7.53 -35.41 -12.69
CA ALA A 983 -7.57 -35.55 -11.23
C ALA A 983 -9.00 -35.75 -10.72
N ASN A 984 -9.97 -35.01 -11.28
CA ASN A 984 -11.39 -35.10 -10.94
C ASN A 984 -12.15 -36.21 -11.70
N GLY A 985 -11.46 -37.08 -12.45
CA GLY A 985 -12.07 -38.20 -13.17
C GLY A 985 -13.02 -37.84 -14.33
N ILE A 986 -13.13 -36.55 -14.66
CA ILE A 986 -13.99 -36.02 -15.73
C ILE A 986 -13.54 -36.55 -17.09
N SER A 987 -12.23 -36.56 -17.33
CA SER A 987 -11.58 -36.95 -18.58
C SER A 987 -10.39 -37.87 -18.33
N ASP A 988 -10.03 -38.69 -19.31
CA ASP A 988 -8.74 -39.36 -19.39
C ASP A 988 -7.60 -38.40 -19.78
N GLY A 989 -7.95 -37.21 -20.28
CA GLY A 989 -7.04 -36.15 -20.72
C GLY A 989 -6.31 -36.47 -22.02
N THR A 990 -6.75 -37.47 -22.79
CA THR A 990 -6.17 -37.79 -24.11
C THR A 990 -6.79 -36.91 -25.21
N ALA A 991 -6.12 -36.79 -26.36
CA ALA A 991 -6.61 -36.07 -27.54
C ALA A 991 -7.21 -34.67 -27.23
N PRO A 992 -6.40 -33.71 -26.69
CA PRO A 992 -6.86 -32.35 -26.36
C PRO A 992 -7.54 -31.65 -27.53
N GLU A 993 -6.89 -31.63 -28.70
CA GLU A 993 -7.41 -31.01 -29.92
C GLU A 993 -8.43 -31.88 -30.69
N GLY A 994 -8.81 -33.04 -30.12
CA GLY A 994 -9.87 -33.88 -30.69
C GLY A 994 -11.21 -33.15 -30.64
N THR A 995 -11.89 -33.06 -31.78
CA THR A 995 -13.26 -32.53 -31.87
C THR A 995 -14.20 -33.31 -30.95
N ILE A 996 -14.94 -32.61 -30.09
CA ILE A 996 -15.83 -33.24 -29.11
C ILE A 996 -17.19 -33.57 -29.73
N ASN A 997 -17.71 -34.76 -29.41
CA ASN A 997 -19.05 -35.18 -29.81
C ASN A 997 -20.06 -35.12 -28.64
N ARG A 998 -21.34 -35.23 -28.98
CA ARG A 998 -22.46 -35.09 -28.02
C ARG A 998 -22.41 -36.11 -26.88
N ALA A 999 -21.99 -37.34 -27.14
CA ALA A 999 -21.76 -38.36 -26.10
C ALA A 999 -20.66 -37.97 -25.11
N GLN A 1000 -19.51 -37.48 -25.60
CA GLN A 1000 -18.42 -37.01 -24.76
C GLN A 1000 -18.82 -35.80 -23.94
N MET A 1001 -19.54 -34.83 -24.54
CA MET A 1001 -20.03 -33.63 -23.86
C MET A 1001 -20.90 -33.96 -22.64
N VAL A 1002 -21.97 -34.76 -22.81
CA VAL A 1002 -22.83 -35.12 -21.67
C VAL A 1002 -22.11 -36.01 -20.65
N THR A 1003 -21.14 -36.83 -21.08
CA THR A 1003 -20.35 -37.67 -20.16
C THR A 1003 -19.43 -36.84 -19.27
N MET A 1004 -18.78 -35.80 -19.80
CA MET A 1004 -17.93 -34.91 -19.01
C MET A 1004 -18.77 -34.04 -18.06
N LEU A 1005 -19.91 -33.51 -18.51
CA LEU A 1005 -20.86 -32.81 -17.63
C LEU A 1005 -21.40 -33.70 -16.50
N TYR A 1006 -21.84 -34.93 -16.82
CA TYR A 1006 -22.34 -35.89 -15.82
C TYR A 1006 -21.29 -36.21 -14.75
N ARG A 1007 -20.02 -36.32 -15.15
CA ARG A 1007 -18.90 -36.56 -14.22
C ARG A 1007 -18.59 -35.34 -13.36
N ALA A 1008 -18.55 -34.14 -13.95
CA ALA A 1008 -18.38 -32.88 -13.21
C ALA A 1008 -19.54 -32.66 -12.20
N ALA A 1009 -20.74 -33.15 -12.50
CA ALA A 1009 -21.89 -33.16 -11.59
C ALA A 1009 -21.83 -34.24 -10.47
N GLY A 1010 -20.69 -34.93 -10.30
CA GLY A 1010 -20.53 -36.00 -9.29
C GLY A 1010 -21.03 -37.38 -9.72
N SER A 1011 -21.30 -37.60 -11.01
CA SER A 1011 -21.86 -38.86 -11.57
C SER A 1011 -23.15 -39.35 -10.89
N PRO A 1012 -24.17 -38.48 -10.70
CA PRO A 1012 -25.32 -38.73 -9.82
C PRO A 1012 -26.19 -39.89 -10.30
N ALA A 1013 -26.72 -40.66 -9.35
CA ALA A 1013 -27.52 -41.85 -9.64
C ALA A 1013 -28.78 -41.52 -10.47
N VAL A 1014 -29.02 -42.32 -11.51
CA VAL A 1014 -30.22 -42.22 -12.37
C VAL A 1014 -30.83 -43.59 -12.59
N GLU A 1015 -32.13 -43.65 -12.30
CA GLU A 1015 -33.01 -44.78 -12.58
C GLU A 1015 -33.72 -44.61 -13.94
N GLY A 1016 -33.87 -45.71 -14.66
CA GLY A 1016 -34.50 -45.77 -15.98
C GLY A 1016 -33.49 -45.79 -17.15
N ALA A 1017 -33.97 -46.20 -18.31
CA ALA A 1017 -33.23 -46.09 -19.56
C ALA A 1017 -33.24 -44.64 -20.09
N SER A 1018 -32.41 -44.36 -21.09
CA SER A 1018 -32.46 -43.07 -21.80
C SER A 1018 -33.76 -42.93 -22.59
N ALA A 1019 -34.28 -41.70 -22.70
CA ALA A 1019 -35.45 -41.37 -23.52
C ALA A 1019 -35.16 -41.37 -25.05
N PHE A 1020 -33.91 -41.63 -25.45
CA PHE A 1020 -33.47 -41.55 -26.85
C PHE A 1020 -33.27 -42.93 -27.48
N THR A 1021 -33.86 -43.12 -28.67
CA THR A 1021 -33.91 -44.42 -29.36
C THR A 1021 -32.59 -44.84 -30.02
N ASP A 1022 -31.64 -43.92 -30.20
CA ASP A 1022 -30.30 -44.19 -30.76
C ASP A 1022 -29.20 -44.29 -29.71
N ILE A 1023 -29.56 -44.65 -28.46
CA ILE A 1023 -28.64 -44.96 -27.37
C ILE A 1023 -28.88 -46.39 -26.88
N SER A 1024 -27.90 -47.27 -27.05
CA SER A 1024 -27.91 -48.60 -26.40
C SER A 1024 -27.69 -48.45 -24.89
N ALA A 1025 -28.34 -49.30 -24.09
CA ALA A 1025 -28.20 -49.31 -22.63
C ALA A 1025 -26.74 -49.57 -22.17
N ASP A 1026 -25.97 -50.33 -22.95
CA ASP A 1026 -24.57 -50.67 -22.65
C ASP A 1026 -23.58 -49.55 -23.03
N SER A 1027 -24.04 -48.45 -23.61
CA SER A 1027 -23.18 -47.33 -24.02
C SER A 1027 -22.56 -46.64 -22.80
N TYR A 1028 -21.26 -46.31 -22.84
CA TYR A 1028 -20.59 -45.62 -21.72
C TYR A 1028 -21.26 -44.29 -21.30
N TYR A 1029 -21.97 -43.66 -22.23
CA TYR A 1029 -22.70 -42.40 -22.06
C TYR A 1029 -24.20 -42.59 -21.75
N ALA A 1030 -24.72 -43.82 -21.68
CA ALA A 1030 -26.17 -44.07 -21.55
C ALA A 1030 -26.76 -43.44 -20.28
N LYS A 1031 -26.10 -43.60 -19.13
CA LYS A 1031 -26.48 -42.96 -17.86
C LYS A 1031 -26.38 -41.43 -17.92
N ALA A 1032 -25.33 -40.91 -18.54
CA ALA A 1032 -25.12 -39.47 -18.71
C ALA A 1032 -26.18 -38.82 -19.60
N ALA A 1033 -26.59 -39.49 -20.69
CA ALA A 1033 -27.67 -39.03 -21.56
C ALA A 1033 -29.05 -39.15 -20.91
N ALA A 1034 -29.32 -40.23 -20.16
CA ALA A 1034 -30.55 -40.37 -19.38
C ALA A 1034 -30.67 -39.29 -18.29
N TRP A 1035 -29.57 -39.00 -17.59
CA TRP A 1035 -29.45 -37.88 -16.65
C TRP A 1035 -29.72 -36.54 -17.32
N ALA A 1036 -29.04 -36.24 -18.43
CA ALA A 1036 -29.18 -34.98 -19.15
C ALA A 1036 -30.59 -34.78 -19.71
N ALA A 1037 -31.28 -35.84 -20.11
CA ALA A 1037 -32.70 -35.79 -20.48
C ALA A 1037 -33.60 -35.52 -19.25
N LYS A 1038 -33.42 -36.29 -18.17
CA LYS A 1038 -34.23 -36.17 -16.93
C LYS A 1038 -34.05 -34.83 -16.22
N LYS A 1039 -32.91 -34.14 -16.42
CA LYS A 1039 -32.62 -32.79 -15.93
C LYS A 1039 -32.95 -31.67 -16.93
N GLY A 1040 -33.50 -31.96 -18.11
CA GLY A 1040 -33.84 -30.94 -19.13
C GLY A 1040 -32.63 -30.33 -19.85
N ILE A 1041 -31.41 -30.78 -19.55
CA ILE A 1041 -30.15 -30.33 -20.16
C ILE A 1041 -30.18 -30.57 -21.68
N THR A 1042 -30.80 -31.66 -22.12
CA THR A 1042 -30.95 -31.97 -23.56
C THR A 1042 -32.29 -32.59 -23.92
N ALA A 1043 -32.87 -32.11 -25.02
CA ALA A 1043 -34.03 -32.70 -25.69
C ALA A 1043 -33.62 -33.56 -26.91
N GLY A 1044 -32.32 -33.85 -27.06
CA GLY A 1044 -31.79 -34.59 -28.20
C GLY A 1044 -31.59 -33.72 -29.45
N VAL A 1045 -31.95 -34.25 -30.62
CA VAL A 1045 -31.97 -33.56 -31.93
C VAL A 1045 -33.34 -33.65 -32.62
N GLY A 1046 -34.40 -34.00 -31.87
CA GLY A 1046 -35.73 -34.29 -32.40
C GLY A 1046 -35.95 -35.77 -32.72
N ASN A 1047 -37.17 -36.13 -33.11
CA ASN A 1047 -37.59 -37.49 -33.50
C ASN A 1047 -37.17 -38.62 -32.52
N GLY A 1048 -37.09 -38.33 -31.22
CA GLY A 1048 -36.66 -39.28 -30.20
C GLY A 1048 -35.18 -39.67 -30.25
N ARG A 1049 -34.32 -38.89 -30.92
CA ARG A 1049 -32.89 -39.17 -31.09
C ARG A 1049 -31.98 -38.21 -30.33
N PHE A 1050 -30.83 -38.69 -29.87
CA PHE A 1050 -29.78 -37.91 -29.23
C PHE A 1050 -28.65 -37.52 -30.18
N GLU A 1051 -28.34 -38.37 -31.18
CA GLU A 1051 -27.18 -38.28 -32.07
C GLU A 1051 -25.83 -38.27 -31.30
N PRO A 1052 -25.44 -39.39 -30.65
CA PRO A 1052 -24.27 -39.43 -29.76
C PRO A 1052 -22.93 -39.11 -30.44
N ASN A 1053 -22.78 -39.46 -31.72
CA ASN A 1053 -21.55 -39.23 -32.49
C ASN A 1053 -21.50 -37.85 -33.19
N GLY A 1054 -22.58 -37.06 -33.13
CA GLY A 1054 -22.60 -35.73 -33.75
C GLY A 1054 -21.62 -34.76 -33.08
N THR A 1055 -20.92 -33.97 -33.87
CA THR A 1055 -20.00 -32.92 -33.40
C THR A 1055 -20.75 -31.82 -32.64
N CYS A 1056 -20.21 -31.39 -31.49
CA CYS A 1056 -20.72 -30.23 -30.76
C CYS A 1056 -20.15 -28.92 -31.32
N THR A 1057 -21.02 -28.03 -31.77
CA THR A 1057 -20.65 -26.63 -32.07
C THR A 1057 -20.57 -25.79 -30.79
N ARG A 1058 -19.88 -24.65 -30.83
CA ARG A 1058 -19.72 -23.73 -29.68
C ARG A 1058 -21.06 -23.22 -29.12
N GLY A 1059 -22.08 -23.03 -29.96
CA GLY A 1059 -23.45 -22.70 -29.58
C GLY A 1059 -24.19 -23.86 -28.90
N GLN A 1060 -23.95 -25.10 -29.35
CA GLN A 1060 -24.45 -26.29 -28.65
C GLN A 1060 -23.78 -26.44 -27.27
N ILE A 1061 -22.46 -26.26 -27.16
CA ILE A 1061 -21.73 -26.32 -25.89
C ILE A 1061 -22.28 -25.29 -24.90
N ALA A 1062 -22.45 -24.02 -25.32
CA ALA A 1062 -23.09 -22.98 -24.52
C ALA A 1062 -24.50 -23.39 -24.05
N THR A 1063 -25.31 -23.98 -24.95
CA THR A 1063 -26.68 -24.43 -24.63
C THR A 1063 -26.71 -25.58 -23.61
N PHE A 1064 -25.78 -26.54 -23.70
CA PHE A 1064 -25.65 -27.60 -22.70
C PHE A 1064 -25.27 -27.03 -21.32
N LEU A 1065 -24.33 -26.07 -21.27
CA LEU A 1065 -23.89 -25.42 -20.03
C LEU A 1065 -24.99 -24.55 -19.40
N TYR A 1066 -25.66 -23.73 -20.20
CA TYR A 1066 -26.79 -22.87 -19.77
C TYR A 1066 -27.89 -23.67 -19.07
N ARG A 1067 -28.25 -24.84 -19.61
CA ARG A 1067 -29.27 -25.72 -19.03
C ARG A 1067 -28.75 -26.63 -17.92
N TYR A 1068 -27.44 -26.84 -17.81
CA TYR A 1068 -26.82 -27.53 -16.68
C TYR A 1068 -26.78 -26.66 -15.42
N MET A 1069 -26.66 -25.33 -15.59
CA MET A 1069 -26.51 -24.37 -14.49
C MET A 1069 -27.83 -23.78 -13.97
N LYS A 1070 -28.98 -24.07 -14.61
CA LYS A 1070 -30.31 -23.58 -14.20
C LYS A 1070 -31.04 -24.53 -13.23
#